data_AF-A0AB39KQV0-F1
#
_entry.id   AF-A0AB39KQV0-F1
#
_cell.length_a   1.000
_cell.length_b   1.000
_cell.length_c   1.000
_cell.angle_alpha   90.00
_cell.angle_beta   90.00
_cell.angle_gamma   90.00
#
_symmetry.space_group_name_H-M   'P 1'
#
loop_
_entity.id
_entity.type
_entity.pdbx_description
1 polymer ?
#
loop_
_entity_poly.entity_id
_entity_poly.type
_entity_poly.pdbx_seq_one_letter_code
_entity_poly.pdbx_strand_id
1 'polypeptide(L)'
;MTTVITADYRLPAGEVVSTVNETTFVIQSSSPVDSPAVTIEGRIDARFSTAGSASQQQAIMTLGSAWSSKPLTIASSGVVSVNATNDAPVSFLYGYPGSPSFINRGRVEVFAAGDGAGISTGAAFNTLLDNAGFLGVTSQGGAVGMRLLGGGEIVNSGQIRVLSDSLYAIGLDVSGIAASFLNTGEIRVESNDDQVLSVGVLWKAPFYSDDVWINRGLIRADAALQVLADGPVAVIPLFTNLGTLDGEVSFIGGQGQRFANSGAVWGQVQLGGGEDIYDAAPAAGGLPAGGMVSGAVFGGAGDDILTGAGMDDRLYGGDGNDRIDGGGQSDFLEGGAGDDILDGGADRDTVSYADAPRGVTVDLLAGRASGHGLDQLSGFENVLGSAFADVILGAGLGEQLRGGDGDDVFEGRAGDDLIDGGAGVDLAAYSGRFQDYRLTDVDLTVGTISVRDLRAGGEGTDTLVAIETLKFQDRTASIAAPSLEAPVTIAYTQILERPSVGVNAIAINDLNARVTGGELSRDQAIATIVDLADATTSVATLSYQFFTGRVPTAAGLNYLVAPDGPNPNNLNSAYYQTFNLENRYINFAVNLGRDGEGKAAFTAEYGALTLLEATRAAYAEIFGTQPDDTRVAAILSGGRDAYFATYGGDGLDGIGTKAAMAGWLLGEAAKADTGVYALANEAFLTDVADAATYGVDILAVYGSGDAGLLV
;
A
#
# COMPACT_ATOMS: atom_id res chain seq x y z
N MET A 1 4.66 -68.39 -20.75
CA MET A 1 5.40 -68.83 -19.55
C MET A 1 4.43 -68.90 -18.40
N THR A 2 4.57 -69.92 -17.58
CA THR A 2 3.64 -70.37 -16.53
C THR A 2 3.43 -69.30 -15.45
N THR A 3 2.18 -68.91 -15.20
CA THR A 3 1.80 -68.14 -13.99
C THR A 3 1.97 -69.05 -12.78
N VAL A 4 3.02 -68.86 -11.99
CA VAL A 4 3.17 -69.53 -10.70
C VAL A 4 2.44 -68.68 -9.66
N ILE A 5 1.22 -69.10 -9.32
CA ILE A 5 0.50 -68.56 -8.16
C ILE A 5 0.90 -69.42 -6.96
N THR A 6 1.81 -68.93 -6.13
CA THR A 6 2.13 -69.55 -4.84
C THR A 6 1.15 -69.00 -3.81
N ALA A 7 0.06 -69.72 -3.55
CA ALA A 7 -0.84 -69.42 -2.45
C ALA A 7 -0.49 -70.31 -1.26
N ASP A 8 0.27 -69.79 -0.29
CA ASP A 8 0.44 -70.44 1.02
C ASP A 8 -0.80 -70.14 1.87
N TYR A 9 -1.86 -70.93 1.70
CA TYR A 9 -3.11 -70.77 2.43
C TYR A 9 -3.43 -71.98 3.32
N ARG A 10 -3.92 -71.72 4.53
CA ARG A 10 -4.74 -72.67 5.29
C ARG A 10 -6.15 -72.10 5.44
N LEU A 11 -7.11 -72.69 4.73
CA LEU A 11 -8.54 -72.48 5.00
C LEU A 11 -9.15 -73.82 5.48
N PRO A 12 -10.22 -73.79 6.30
CA PRO A 12 -10.99 -74.99 6.63
C PRO A 12 -11.51 -75.65 5.34
N ALA A 13 -11.62 -76.98 5.36
CA ALA A 13 -11.90 -77.77 4.17
C ALA A 13 -13.22 -77.38 3.48
N GLY A 14 -13.16 -76.92 2.22
CA GLY A 14 -14.26 -77.11 1.26
C GLY A 14 -14.65 -75.98 0.30
N GLU A 15 -14.13 -74.75 0.40
CA GLU A 15 -14.82 -73.62 -0.26
C GLU A 15 -13.89 -72.57 -0.90
N VAL A 16 -13.36 -72.84 -2.10
CA VAL A 16 -12.97 -71.78 -3.05
C VAL A 16 -13.12 -72.30 -4.49
N VAL A 17 -13.80 -71.54 -5.36
CA VAL A 17 -13.69 -71.68 -6.83
C VAL A 17 -12.72 -70.60 -7.31
N SER A 18 -11.53 -71.00 -7.75
CA SER A 18 -10.62 -70.12 -8.48
C SER A 18 -10.85 -70.31 -9.99
N THR A 19 -11.23 -69.25 -10.68
CA THR A 19 -11.16 -69.23 -12.16
C THR A 19 -10.01 -68.30 -12.52
N VAL A 20 -8.98 -68.86 -13.16
CA VAL A 20 -7.78 -68.13 -13.56
C VAL A 20 -7.82 -68.01 -15.07
N ASN A 21 -8.07 -66.81 -15.59
CA ASN A 21 -7.63 -66.45 -16.93
C ASN A 21 -6.41 -65.52 -16.81
N GLU A 22 -5.75 -65.18 -17.91
CA GLU A 22 -4.50 -64.40 -17.89
C GLU A 22 -4.64 -62.98 -17.30
N THR A 23 -5.87 -62.52 -17.02
CA THR A 23 -6.18 -61.12 -16.63
C THR A 23 -7.07 -60.99 -15.38
N THR A 24 -7.64 -62.06 -14.84
CA THR A 24 -8.60 -62.01 -13.73
C THR A 24 -8.33 -63.14 -12.72
N PHE A 25 -8.21 -62.77 -11.45
CA PHE A 25 -8.11 -63.69 -10.31
C PHE A 25 -9.29 -63.48 -9.37
N VAL A 26 -10.10 -64.52 -9.16
CA VAL A 26 -11.30 -64.44 -8.32
C VAL A 26 -11.16 -65.37 -7.12
N ILE A 27 -11.29 -64.82 -5.91
CA ILE A 27 -11.50 -65.61 -4.69
C ILE A 27 -12.97 -65.46 -4.30
N GLN A 28 -13.72 -66.56 -4.39
CA GLN A 28 -15.13 -66.62 -4.05
C GLN A 28 -15.44 -67.75 -3.07
N SER A 29 -16.22 -67.46 -2.03
CA SER A 29 -16.86 -68.51 -1.22
C SER A 29 -18.09 -69.07 -1.96
N SER A 30 -18.20 -70.40 -1.98
CA SER A 30 -19.32 -71.16 -2.54
C SER A 30 -20.35 -71.57 -1.48
N SER A 31 -20.29 -71.01 -0.25
CA SER A 31 -21.15 -71.43 0.86
C SER A 31 -22.65 -71.17 0.64
N PRO A 32 -23.54 -72.05 1.16
CA PRO A 32 -24.95 -71.74 1.39
C PRO A 32 -25.13 -70.56 2.37
N VAL A 33 -26.32 -69.94 2.35
CA VAL A 33 -26.72 -68.72 3.11
C VAL A 33 -26.41 -68.76 4.63
N ASP A 34 -26.28 -69.95 5.22
CA ASP A 34 -26.11 -70.16 6.66
C ASP A 34 -24.67 -70.32 7.16
N SER A 35 -23.65 -70.39 6.30
CA SER A 35 -22.24 -70.56 6.72
C SER A 35 -21.69 -69.36 7.51
N PRO A 36 -20.65 -69.55 8.37
CA PRO A 36 -19.99 -68.46 9.10
C PRO A 36 -19.26 -67.48 8.15
N ALA A 37 -18.97 -66.27 8.64
CA ALA A 37 -18.21 -65.26 7.92
C ALA A 37 -16.85 -65.83 7.46
N VAL A 38 -16.39 -65.45 6.26
CA VAL A 38 -15.11 -65.90 5.72
C VAL A 38 -14.02 -65.01 6.29
N THR A 39 -13.06 -65.60 7.01
CA THR A 39 -11.92 -64.88 7.57
C THR A 39 -10.64 -65.27 6.84
N ILE A 40 -9.91 -64.27 6.36
CA ILE A 40 -8.57 -64.43 5.79
C ILE A 40 -7.55 -64.33 6.92
N GLU A 41 -6.90 -65.45 7.23
CA GLU A 41 -5.76 -65.56 8.14
C GLU A 41 -4.53 -66.02 7.34
N GLY A 42 -3.44 -65.23 7.31
CA GLY A 42 -2.23 -65.53 6.53
C GLY A 42 -1.99 -64.61 5.33
N ARG A 43 -1.09 -65.00 4.41
CA ARG A 43 -0.62 -64.15 3.30
C ARG A 43 -1.09 -64.64 1.93
N ILE A 44 -1.69 -63.75 1.16
CA ILE A 44 -2.00 -63.91 -0.27
C ILE A 44 -1.06 -63.01 -1.05
N ASP A 45 -0.27 -63.59 -1.95
CA ASP A 45 0.48 -62.83 -2.95
C ASP A 45 -0.03 -63.21 -4.35
N ALA A 46 -0.71 -62.28 -5.02
CA ALA A 46 -1.05 -62.41 -6.43
C ALA A 46 0.02 -61.72 -7.26
N ARG A 47 0.67 -62.45 -8.17
CA ARG A 47 1.64 -61.89 -9.12
C ARG A 47 1.08 -61.95 -10.54
N PHE A 48 0.98 -60.80 -11.18
CA PHE A 48 0.56 -60.67 -12.57
C PHE A 48 1.74 -60.23 -13.43
N SER A 49 2.02 -60.97 -14.50
CA SER A 49 3.00 -60.58 -15.53
C SER A 49 2.31 -60.66 -16.89
N THR A 50 2.06 -59.52 -17.51
CA THR A 50 1.48 -59.47 -18.86
C THR A 50 2.61 -59.40 -19.90
N ALA A 51 2.46 -60.13 -20.99
CA ALA A 51 3.34 -60.05 -22.16
C ALA A 51 2.58 -59.31 -23.28
N GLY A 52 2.62 -57.97 -23.28
CA GLY A 52 1.98 -57.17 -24.33
C GLY A 52 1.92 -55.68 -24.01
N SER A 53 1.85 -54.83 -25.04
CA SER A 53 1.87 -53.36 -24.95
C SER A 53 0.61 -52.79 -24.27
N ALA A 54 0.79 -52.32 -23.03
CA ALA A 54 0.26 -51.13 -22.32
C ALA A 54 -1.13 -50.51 -22.64
N SER A 55 -2.13 -51.18 -23.19
CA SER A 55 -3.46 -50.51 -23.35
C SER A 55 -4.73 -51.34 -23.19
N GLN A 56 -4.67 -52.67 -23.00
CA GLN A 56 -5.91 -53.48 -22.97
C GLN A 56 -5.98 -54.60 -21.93
N GLN A 57 -5.02 -54.74 -21.02
CA GLN A 57 -5.03 -55.82 -20.02
C GLN A 57 -5.08 -55.25 -18.60
N GLN A 58 -6.28 -55.14 -18.04
CA GLN A 58 -6.47 -54.86 -16.61
C GLN A 58 -6.27 -56.16 -15.81
N ALA A 59 -5.41 -56.13 -14.79
CA ALA A 59 -5.32 -57.22 -13.83
C ALA A 59 -6.40 -57.03 -12.75
N ILE A 60 -7.45 -57.85 -12.78
CA ILE A 60 -8.58 -57.74 -11.84
C ILE A 60 -8.48 -58.80 -10.76
N MET A 61 -8.32 -58.40 -9.50
CA MET A 61 -8.50 -59.30 -8.36
C MET A 61 -9.87 -59.09 -7.75
N THR A 62 -10.74 -60.09 -7.80
CA THR A 62 -12.07 -60.03 -7.16
C THR A 62 -12.12 -60.83 -5.87
N LEU A 63 -12.49 -60.19 -4.75
CA LEU A 63 -12.71 -60.85 -3.45
C LEU A 63 -14.19 -60.78 -3.09
N GLY A 64 -14.95 -61.87 -3.00
CA GLY A 64 -16.38 -61.78 -2.62
C GLY A 64 -17.07 -63.09 -2.24
N SER A 65 -18.34 -63.02 -1.85
CA SER A 65 -19.22 -64.19 -1.72
C SER A 65 -20.21 -64.20 -2.89
N ALA A 66 -20.47 -65.37 -3.48
CA ALA A 66 -21.39 -65.46 -4.62
C ALA A 66 -22.88 -65.52 -4.19
N TRP A 67 -23.16 -65.74 -2.89
CA TRP A 67 -24.51 -66.14 -2.43
C TRP A 67 -24.96 -65.63 -1.04
N SER A 68 -24.17 -64.83 -0.29
CA SER A 68 -24.58 -64.42 1.07
C SER A 68 -24.32 -62.95 1.40
N SER A 69 -25.22 -62.36 2.19
CA SER A 69 -25.13 -61.01 2.78
C SER A 69 -24.13 -60.92 3.95
N LYS A 70 -23.29 -61.94 4.15
CA LYS A 70 -22.36 -62.01 5.28
C LYS A 70 -20.96 -61.52 4.88
N PRO A 71 -20.17 -60.99 5.83
CA PRO A 71 -18.95 -60.28 5.50
C PRO A 71 -17.75 -61.18 5.19
N LEU A 72 -16.86 -60.67 4.33
CA LEU A 72 -15.46 -61.14 4.23
C LEU A 72 -14.60 -60.28 5.16
N THR A 73 -13.81 -60.92 6.03
CA THR A 73 -12.97 -60.25 7.04
C THR A 73 -11.51 -60.57 6.82
N ILE A 74 -10.65 -59.56 6.69
CA ILE A 74 -9.19 -59.72 6.76
C ILE A 74 -8.77 -59.49 8.22
N ALA A 75 -8.29 -60.54 8.88
CA ALA A 75 -7.87 -60.49 10.28
C ALA A 75 -6.50 -59.81 10.45
N SER A 76 -6.06 -59.60 11.70
CA SER A 76 -4.80 -58.92 12.03
C SER A 76 -3.53 -59.58 11.48
N SER A 77 -3.58 -60.88 11.20
CA SER A 77 -2.48 -61.64 10.58
C SER A 77 -2.64 -61.78 9.06
N GLY A 78 -3.74 -61.25 8.51
CA GLY A 78 -4.10 -61.31 7.10
C GLY A 78 -3.39 -60.25 6.28
N VAL A 79 -2.68 -60.66 5.22
CA VAL A 79 -2.06 -59.78 4.24
C VAL A 79 -2.49 -60.19 2.85
N VAL A 80 -3.03 -59.26 2.06
CA VAL A 80 -3.34 -59.45 0.65
C VAL A 80 -2.49 -58.48 -0.17
N SER A 81 -1.55 -59.01 -0.94
CA SER A 81 -0.68 -58.22 -1.81
C SER A 81 -0.92 -58.58 -3.27
N VAL A 82 -1.04 -57.56 -4.12
CA VAL A 82 -1.05 -57.71 -5.57
C VAL A 82 0.20 -57.05 -6.13
N ASN A 83 0.95 -57.76 -6.96
CA ASN A 83 2.16 -57.26 -7.60
C ASN A 83 2.05 -57.46 -9.11
N ALA A 84 2.05 -56.35 -9.87
CA ALA A 84 2.01 -56.36 -11.32
C ALA A 84 3.34 -55.87 -11.89
N THR A 85 3.99 -56.72 -12.68
CA THR A 85 5.22 -56.37 -13.41
C THR A 85 4.86 -56.10 -14.88
N ASN A 86 5.12 -54.87 -15.35
CA ASN A 86 4.84 -54.27 -16.67
C ASN A 86 3.51 -53.51 -16.76
N ASP A 87 3.55 -52.17 -16.79
CA ASP A 87 2.58 -51.13 -17.22
C ASP A 87 1.07 -51.46 -17.31
N ALA A 88 0.59 -52.43 -16.54
CA ALA A 88 -0.78 -52.92 -16.60
C ALA A 88 -1.56 -52.34 -15.42
N PRO A 89 -2.66 -51.61 -15.67
CA PRO A 89 -3.50 -51.10 -14.60
C PRO A 89 -4.04 -52.27 -13.77
N VAL A 90 -3.77 -52.24 -12.48
CA VAL A 90 -4.33 -53.19 -11.51
C VAL A 90 -5.66 -52.62 -11.03
N SER A 91 -6.69 -53.45 -10.95
CA SER A 91 -7.97 -53.08 -10.35
C SER A 91 -8.35 -54.14 -9.32
N PHE A 92 -8.38 -53.72 -8.06
CA PHE A 92 -8.83 -54.58 -6.97
C PHE A 92 -10.33 -54.41 -6.78
N LEU A 93 -11.14 -55.39 -7.19
CA LEU A 93 -12.59 -55.37 -7.07
C LEU A 93 -13.02 -56.15 -5.80
N TYR A 94 -13.29 -55.45 -4.72
CA TYR A 94 -13.77 -56.11 -3.50
C TYR A 94 -15.30 -56.23 -3.53
N GLY A 95 -15.87 -57.43 -3.64
CA GLY A 95 -17.25 -57.82 -3.28
C GLY A 95 -18.26 -57.99 -4.44
N TYR A 96 -19.40 -58.64 -4.15
CA TYR A 96 -20.62 -58.67 -4.97
C TYR A 96 -21.62 -57.62 -4.40
N PRO A 97 -22.55 -57.05 -5.18
CA PRO A 97 -23.50 -56.05 -4.69
C PRO A 97 -24.32 -56.57 -3.48
N GLY A 98 -24.24 -55.87 -2.33
CA GLY A 98 -25.08 -56.13 -1.15
C GLY A 98 -24.43 -56.81 0.07
N SER A 99 -23.10 -57.00 0.11
CA SER A 99 -22.42 -57.65 1.24
C SER A 99 -21.31 -56.77 1.86
N PRO A 100 -21.31 -56.51 3.19
CA PRO A 100 -20.29 -55.68 3.84
C PRO A 100 -18.93 -56.39 3.90
N SER A 101 -17.84 -55.63 4.00
CA SER A 101 -16.48 -56.14 3.88
C SER A 101 -15.54 -55.44 4.86
N PHE A 102 -14.77 -56.18 5.66
CA PHE A 102 -14.03 -55.65 6.81
C PHE A 102 -12.52 -55.90 6.71
N ILE A 103 -11.71 -54.86 6.93
CA ILE A 103 -10.27 -54.96 7.16
C ILE A 103 -10.02 -54.60 8.62
N ASN A 104 -9.81 -55.61 9.47
CA ASN A 104 -9.65 -55.44 10.91
C ASN A 104 -8.21 -55.78 11.30
N ARG A 105 -7.34 -54.77 11.47
CA ARG A 105 -5.87 -54.91 11.67
C ARG A 105 -5.09 -55.60 10.53
N GLY A 106 -5.76 -56.03 9.46
CA GLY A 106 -5.16 -56.66 8.29
C GLY A 106 -4.60 -55.64 7.29
N ARG A 107 -3.89 -56.13 6.26
CA ARG A 107 -3.22 -55.29 5.24
C ARG A 107 -3.62 -55.68 3.82
N VAL A 108 -4.02 -54.70 3.00
CA VAL A 108 -4.22 -54.85 1.56
C VAL A 108 -3.29 -53.90 0.81
N GLU A 109 -2.49 -54.41 -0.11
CA GLU A 109 -1.53 -53.62 -0.88
C GLU A 109 -1.54 -53.93 -2.36
N VAL A 110 -1.42 -52.89 -3.18
CA VAL A 110 -1.20 -53.00 -4.61
C VAL A 110 0.15 -52.38 -4.96
N PHE A 111 1.00 -53.17 -5.61
CA PHE A 111 2.29 -52.75 -6.17
C PHE A 111 2.22 -52.83 -7.70
N ALA A 112 2.49 -51.73 -8.39
CA ALA A 112 2.57 -51.67 -9.85
C ALA A 112 3.92 -51.10 -10.30
N ALA A 113 4.48 -51.68 -11.36
CA ALA A 113 5.78 -51.27 -11.91
C ALA A 113 5.70 -50.14 -12.98
N GLY A 114 4.51 -49.66 -13.34
CA GLY A 114 4.31 -48.63 -14.39
C GLY A 114 2.94 -47.94 -14.33
N ASP A 115 2.61 -47.17 -15.37
CA ASP A 115 1.46 -46.24 -15.39
C ASP A 115 0.10 -46.91 -15.09
N GLY A 116 -0.77 -46.22 -14.34
CA GLY A 116 -2.18 -46.61 -14.16
C GLY A 116 -2.47 -47.55 -12.97
N ALA A 117 -1.61 -47.56 -11.96
CA ALA A 117 -1.87 -48.30 -10.72
C ALA A 117 -3.14 -47.78 -10.03
N GLY A 118 -4.06 -48.67 -9.65
CA GLY A 118 -5.24 -48.23 -8.92
C GLY A 118 -5.96 -49.28 -8.09
N ILE A 119 -6.81 -48.77 -7.20
CA ILE A 119 -7.80 -49.57 -6.47
C ILE A 119 -9.16 -48.97 -6.82
N SER A 120 -10.08 -49.79 -7.31
CA SER A 120 -11.46 -49.37 -7.55
C SER A 120 -12.39 -50.29 -6.77
N THR A 121 -13.04 -49.78 -5.73
CA THR A 121 -14.27 -50.41 -5.26
C THR A 121 -15.38 -50.02 -6.25
N GLY A 122 -16.38 -50.87 -6.45
CA GLY A 122 -17.56 -50.63 -7.32
C GLY A 122 -18.80 -50.06 -6.60
N ALA A 123 -19.92 -49.88 -7.29
CA ALA A 123 -20.98 -48.96 -6.85
C ALA A 123 -21.83 -49.35 -5.61
N ALA A 124 -21.59 -50.48 -4.94
CA ALA A 124 -22.48 -51.02 -3.89
C ALA A 124 -21.73 -51.54 -2.65
N PHE A 125 -20.69 -50.83 -2.20
CA PHE A 125 -19.78 -51.29 -1.14
C PHE A 125 -19.86 -50.47 0.15
N ASN A 126 -19.83 -51.19 1.29
CA ASN A 126 -19.45 -50.62 2.58
C ASN A 126 -18.07 -51.19 2.96
N THR A 127 -17.01 -50.45 2.66
CA THR A 127 -15.66 -50.78 3.14
C THR A 127 -15.53 -50.26 4.57
N LEU A 128 -15.32 -51.17 5.53
CA LEU A 128 -15.02 -50.81 6.92
C LEU A 128 -13.55 -51.11 7.22
N LEU A 129 -12.72 -50.06 7.26
CA LEU A 129 -11.35 -50.11 7.80
C LEU A 129 -11.49 -49.90 9.31
N ASP A 130 -11.10 -50.89 10.13
CA ASP A 130 -11.22 -50.82 11.60
C ASP A 130 -9.94 -51.30 12.32
N ASN A 131 -9.72 -50.77 13.51
CA ASN A 131 -8.65 -51.10 14.45
C ASN A 131 -7.22 -51.10 13.88
N ALA A 132 -6.82 -50.14 13.03
CA ALA A 132 -5.53 -50.09 12.33
C ALA A 132 -5.36 -51.05 11.14
N GLY A 133 -6.45 -51.34 10.41
CA GLY A 133 -6.36 -51.92 9.07
C GLY A 133 -5.66 -50.98 8.07
N PHE A 134 -4.93 -51.54 7.10
CA PHE A 134 -4.16 -50.80 6.09
C PHE A 134 -4.65 -51.12 4.67
N LEU A 135 -4.86 -50.07 3.87
CA LEU A 135 -5.12 -50.15 2.43
C LEU A 135 -4.12 -49.25 1.69
N GLY A 136 -3.33 -49.81 0.78
CA GLY A 136 -2.30 -49.01 0.09
C GLY A 136 -2.08 -49.34 -1.37
N VAL A 137 -1.65 -48.32 -2.12
CA VAL A 137 -1.18 -48.43 -3.51
C VAL A 137 0.22 -47.84 -3.60
N THR A 138 1.13 -48.56 -4.25
CA THR A 138 2.51 -48.10 -4.55
C THR A 138 2.78 -48.30 -6.05
N SER A 139 3.22 -47.25 -6.76
CA SER A 139 3.64 -47.32 -8.17
C SER A 139 5.10 -46.88 -8.38
N GLN A 140 5.81 -47.52 -9.33
CA GLN A 140 7.15 -47.12 -9.78
C GLN A 140 7.14 -46.15 -10.99
N GLY A 141 5.96 -45.80 -11.53
CA GLY A 141 5.79 -44.80 -12.60
C GLY A 141 4.32 -44.43 -12.89
N GLY A 142 4.07 -43.19 -13.32
CA GLY A 142 2.80 -42.72 -13.89
C GLY A 142 1.69 -42.25 -12.94
N ALA A 143 0.51 -41.96 -13.50
CA ALA A 143 -0.69 -41.57 -12.75
C ALA A 143 -1.21 -42.73 -11.87
N VAL A 144 -1.56 -42.41 -10.61
CA VAL A 144 -2.09 -43.38 -9.63
C VAL A 144 -3.49 -42.95 -9.22
N GLY A 145 -4.48 -43.83 -9.36
CA GLY A 145 -5.88 -43.52 -9.05
C GLY A 145 -6.45 -44.46 -7.98
N MET A 146 -7.05 -43.92 -6.93
CA MET A 146 -7.84 -44.73 -6.00
C MET A 146 -9.29 -44.26 -6.02
N ARG A 147 -10.17 -45.13 -6.49
CA ARG A 147 -11.61 -44.88 -6.59
C ARG A 147 -12.35 -45.69 -5.54
N LEU A 148 -12.94 -45.03 -4.54
CA LEU A 148 -13.74 -45.68 -3.51
C LEU A 148 -15.23 -45.43 -3.82
N LEU A 149 -15.84 -46.31 -4.61
CA LEU A 149 -17.29 -46.28 -4.88
C LEU A 149 -18.06 -47.05 -3.76
N GLY A 150 -19.14 -46.45 -3.25
CA GLY A 150 -20.09 -47.05 -2.29
C GLY A 150 -20.10 -46.48 -0.86
N GLY A 151 -21.19 -46.77 -0.11
CA GLY A 151 -21.57 -46.44 1.29
C GLY A 151 -20.61 -46.71 2.45
N GLY A 152 -19.28 -46.72 2.23
CA GLY A 152 -18.26 -47.09 3.24
C GLY A 152 -18.22 -46.23 4.50
N GLU A 153 -17.60 -46.74 5.56
CA GLU A 153 -17.37 -46.08 6.85
C GLU A 153 -15.93 -46.38 7.30
N ILE A 154 -15.12 -45.38 7.67
CA ILE A 154 -13.74 -45.58 8.15
C ILE A 154 -13.72 -45.39 9.67
N VAL A 155 -13.54 -46.48 10.42
CA VAL A 155 -13.66 -46.50 11.88
C VAL A 155 -12.27 -46.73 12.52
N ASN A 156 -11.92 -46.04 13.61
CA ASN A 156 -10.84 -46.44 14.53
C ASN A 156 -9.42 -46.71 13.93
N SER A 157 -8.60 -45.66 13.76
CA SER A 157 -7.13 -45.73 13.48
C SER A 157 -6.67 -46.41 12.18
N GLY A 158 -7.53 -46.66 11.19
CA GLY A 158 -7.14 -47.24 9.89
C GLY A 158 -6.26 -46.30 9.03
N GLN A 159 -5.45 -46.88 8.12
CA GLN A 159 -4.56 -46.13 7.22
C GLN A 159 -4.86 -46.39 5.74
N ILE A 160 -4.96 -45.30 4.96
CA ILE A 160 -4.93 -45.32 3.50
C ILE A 160 -3.61 -44.70 3.04
N ARG A 161 -2.81 -45.41 2.23
CA ARG A 161 -1.53 -44.88 1.72
C ARG A 161 -1.42 -44.94 0.21
N VAL A 162 -1.06 -43.84 -0.42
CA VAL A 162 -0.72 -43.77 -1.85
C VAL A 162 0.74 -43.32 -1.98
N LEU A 163 1.55 -44.11 -2.67
CA LEU A 163 2.98 -43.89 -2.89
C LEU A 163 3.29 -43.94 -4.40
N SER A 164 4.08 -43.00 -4.93
CA SER A 164 4.62 -43.09 -6.29
C SER A 164 6.05 -42.55 -6.40
N ASP A 165 6.84 -43.14 -7.31
CA ASP A 165 8.21 -42.70 -7.60
C ASP A 165 8.29 -41.56 -8.63
N SER A 166 7.31 -41.43 -9.54
CA SER A 166 7.17 -40.31 -10.51
C SER A 166 5.69 -40.04 -10.78
N LEU A 167 5.18 -38.84 -10.45
CA LEU A 167 3.74 -38.58 -10.28
C LEU A 167 3.16 -37.61 -11.33
N TYR A 168 1.94 -37.86 -11.85
CA TYR A 168 1.26 -36.95 -12.80
C TYR A 168 -0.12 -36.47 -12.28
N ALA A 169 -0.87 -37.30 -11.55
CA ALA A 169 -2.11 -36.94 -10.86
C ALA A 169 -2.52 -38.04 -9.86
N ILE A 170 -3.14 -37.66 -8.74
CA ILE A 170 -3.82 -38.59 -7.82
C ILE A 170 -5.30 -38.20 -7.72
N GLY A 171 -6.19 -39.09 -8.14
CA GLY A 171 -7.63 -38.94 -7.96
C GLY A 171 -8.14 -39.83 -6.82
N LEU A 172 -8.74 -39.22 -5.80
CA LEU A 172 -9.48 -39.86 -4.72
C LEU A 172 -10.97 -39.55 -4.87
N ASP A 173 -11.74 -40.47 -5.43
CA ASP A 173 -13.22 -40.37 -5.49
C ASP A 173 -13.79 -41.07 -4.25
N VAL A 174 -14.36 -40.29 -3.33
CA VAL A 174 -14.96 -40.78 -2.07
C VAL A 174 -16.47 -40.54 -2.01
N SER A 175 -17.08 -40.25 -3.18
CA SER A 175 -18.48 -39.85 -3.34
C SER A 175 -19.55 -40.79 -2.75
N GLY A 176 -19.18 -42.00 -2.34
CA GLY A 176 -20.11 -42.97 -1.75
C GLY A 176 -20.08 -43.09 -0.22
N ILE A 177 -19.08 -42.56 0.51
CA ILE A 177 -18.81 -42.90 1.92
C ILE A 177 -19.84 -42.23 2.86
N ALA A 178 -20.45 -43.00 3.78
CA ALA A 178 -21.38 -42.51 4.78
C ALA A 178 -20.65 -42.09 6.07
N ALA A 179 -20.57 -40.77 6.29
CA ALA A 179 -20.64 -39.99 7.54
C ALA A 179 -20.02 -40.47 8.89
N SER A 180 -19.02 -41.35 8.95
CA SER A 180 -18.27 -41.52 10.21
C SER A 180 -16.78 -41.80 9.99
N PHE A 181 -15.99 -40.74 9.86
CA PHE A 181 -14.56 -40.76 10.22
C PHE A 181 -14.46 -40.55 11.73
N LEU A 182 -14.68 -41.61 12.53
CA LEU A 182 -14.59 -41.50 13.99
C LEU A 182 -13.12 -41.66 14.47
N ASN A 183 -12.63 -40.57 15.08
CA ASN A 183 -11.55 -40.42 16.06
C ASN A 183 -10.06 -40.38 15.62
N THR A 184 -9.51 -41.22 14.73
CA THR A 184 -8.02 -41.32 14.57
C THR A 184 -7.44 -41.88 13.24
N GLY A 185 -8.21 -42.01 12.15
CA GLY A 185 -7.70 -42.57 10.88
C GLY A 185 -6.72 -41.64 10.11
N GLU A 186 -5.84 -42.19 9.26
CA GLU A 186 -4.84 -41.45 8.47
C GLU A 186 -4.99 -41.72 6.96
N ILE A 187 -5.04 -40.67 6.15
CA ILE A 187 -4.82 -40.74 4.68
C ILE A 187 -3.45 -40.11 4.41
N ARG A 188 -2.53 -40.90 3.86
CA ARG A 188 -1.15 -40.49 3.57
C ARG A 188 -0.88 -40.60 2.08
N VAL A 189 -0.47 -39.50 1.47
CA VAL A 189 -0.07 -39.43 0.07
C VAL A 189 1.39 -38.96 0.02
N GLU A 190 2.27 -39.78 -0.55
CA GLU A 190 3.72 -39.51 -0.60
C GLU A 190 4.25 -39.69 -2.03
N SER A 191 5.03 -38.72 -2.52
CA SER A 191 5.77 -38.77 -3.79
C SER A 191 7.27 -38.68 -3.50
N ASN A 192 8.09 -39.43 -4.26
CA ASN A 192 9.55 -39.32 -4.20
C ASN A 192 10.14 -38.31 -5.23
N ASP A 193 9.31 -37.78 -6.13
CA ASP A 193 9.66 -36.77 -7.15
C ASP A 193 9.01 -35.40 -6.84
N ASP A 194 9.75 -34.31 -7.05
CA ASP A 194 9.37 -32.88 -6.89
C ASP A 194 8.39 -32.37 -7.99
N GLN A 195 7.62 -33.28 -8.60
CA GLN A 195 6.76 -33.00 -9.76
C GLN A 195 5.37 -33.64 -9.57
N VAL A 196 4.72 -33.43 -8.43
CA VAL A 196 3.27 -33.68 -8.36
C VAL A 196 2.57 -32.64 -9.26
N LEU A 197 1.49 -32.98 -9.98
CA LEU A 197 0.78 -32.00 -10.82
C LEU A 197 -0.62 -31.66 -10.28
N SER A 198 -1.26 -32.60 -9.57
CA SER A 198 -2.54 -32.40 -8.87
C SER A 198 -2.87 -33.55 -7.92
N VAL A 199 -3.44 -33.24 -6.76
CA VAL A 199 -4.20 -34.19 -5.93
C VAL A 199 -5.65 -33.74 -5.93
N GLY A 200 -6.54 -34.55 -6.50
CA GLY A 200 -7.96 -34.28 -6.59
C GLY A 200 -8.76 -35.17 -5.65
N VAL A 201 -9.45 -34.60 -4.66
CA VAL A 201 -10.43 -35.33 -3.84
C VAL A 201 -11.84 -34.90 -4.26
N LEU A 202 -12.64 -35.84 -4.74
CA LEU A 202 -13.99 -35.59 -5.27
C LEU A 202 -15.06 -36.07 -4.28
N TRP A 203 -15.94 -35.14 -3.87
CA TRP A 203 -17.10 -35.39 -3.00
C TRP A 203 -18.40 -34.96 -3.72
N LYS A 204 -19.44 -35.81 -3.78
CA LYS A 204 -20.65 -35.59 -4.62
C LYS A 204 -22.02 -35.68 -3.90
N ALA A 205 -22.08 -35.53 -2.57
CA ALA A 205 -23.36 -35.58 -1.83
C ALA A 205 -23.53 -34.37 -0.90
N PRO A 206 -24.76 -33.86 -0.67
CA PRO A 206 -25.01 -32.78 0.30
C PRO A 206 -24.79 -33.28 1.73
N PHE A 207 -23.99 -32.56 2.53
CA PHE A 207 -23.56 -32.99 3.87
C PHE A 207 -24.25 -32.20 4.99
N TYR A 208 -24.68 -32.93 6.03
CA TYR A 208 -25.01 -32.39 7.36
C TYR A 208 -24.16 -33.17 8.38
N SER A 209 -22.90 -32.82 8.56
CA SER A 209 -22.12 -33.30 9.70
C SER A 209 -21.04 -32.31 10.11
N ASP A 210 -20.92 -32.13 11.41
CA ASP A 210 -19.84 -31.39 12.05
C ASP A 210 -18.52 -32.17 11.85
N ASP A 211 -17.67 -31.63 10.99
CA ASP A 211 -16.23 -31.89 10.83
C ASP A 211 -15.72 -33.15 10.11
N VAL A 212 -14.95 -32.93 9.03
CA VAL A 212 -13.93 -33.85 8.47
C VAL A 212 -12.58 -33.55 9.15
N TRP A 213 -11.82 -34.56 9.60
CA TRP A 213 -10.54 -34.37 10.31
C TRP A 213 -9.39 -35.09 9.56
N ILE A 214 -8.38 -34.36 9.08
CA ILE A 214 -7.11 -34.95 8.55
C ILE A 214 -5.99 -34.80 9.60
N ASN A 215 -6.02 -35.61 10.66
CA ASN A 215 -5.01 -35.50 11.72
C ASN A 215 -3.69 -36.22 11.33
N ARG A 216 -2.55 -35.50 11.38
CA ARG A 216 -1.17 -35.96 11.12
C ARG A 216 -0.82 -36.38 9.68
N GLY A 217 -1.34 -35.68 8.67
CA GLY A 217 -0.90 -35.83 7.27
C GLY A 217 0.22 -34.85 6.92
N LEU A 218 1.33 -35.35 6.35
CA LEU A 218 2.33 -34.55 5.64
C LEU A 218 2.00 -34.67 4.15
N ILE A 219 1.41 -33.62 3.55
CA ILE A 219 1.30 -33.52 2.09
C ILE A 219 2.54 -32.73 1.63
N ARG A 220 3.61 -33.44 1.23
CA ARG A 220 4.69 -32.84 0.45
C ARG A 220 4.28 -32.91 -1.01
N ALA A 221 3.89 -31.79 -1.58
CA ALA A 221 3.63 -31.70 -3.00
C ALA A 221 4.16 -30.35 -3.46
N ASP A 222 5.11 -30.31 -4.39
CA ASP A 222 5.48 -29.05 -5.06
C ASP A 222 4.40 -28.62 -6.08
N ALA A 223 3.11 -28.81 -5.75
CA ALA A 223 1.99 -28.88 -6.69
C ALA A 223 0.64 -28.47 -6.11
N ALA A 224 -0.26 -28.00 -6.97
CA ALA A 224 -1.59 -27.53 -6.58
C ALA A 224 -2.49 -28.66 -6.02
N LEU A 225 -3.07 -28.43 -4.83
CA LEU A 225 -4.14 -29.25 -4.26
C LEU A 225 -5.49 -28.71 -4.78
N GLN A 226 -6.23 -29.54 -5.52
CA GLN A 226 -7.56 -29.18 -6.03
C GLN A 226 -8.64 -29.97 -5.30
N VAL A 227 -9.50 -29.29 -4.55
CA VAL A 227 -10.67 -29.91 -3.91
C VAL A 227 -11.88 -29.59 -4.78
N LEU A 228 -12.53 -30.62 -5.35
CA LEU A 228 -13.73 -30.50 -6.17
C LEU A 228 -14.94 -30.95 -5.35
N ALA A 229 -15.79 -30.01 -4.95
CA ALA A 229 -17.04 -30.29 -4.25
C ALA A 229 -18.25 -29.98 -5.17
N ASP A 230 -19.12 -30.97 -5.39
CA ASP A 230 -20.33 -30.85 -6.21
C ASP A 230 -21.57 -30.90 -5.29
N GLY A 231 -22.14 -29.75 -4.89
CA GLY A 231 -23.38 -29.65 -4.11
C GLY A 231 -23.48 -28.46 -3.13
N PRO A 232 -24.69 -28.13 -2.61
CA PRO A 232 -24.87 -27.09 -1.60
C PRO A 232 -24.45 -27.62 -0.22
N VAL A 233 -23.48 -26.93 0.39
CA VAL A 233 -22.97 -27.09 1.76
C VAL A 233 -22.11 -28.35 1.99
N ALA A 234 -20.82 -28.12 2.23
CA ALA A 234 -19.93 -29.04 2.93
C ALA A 234 -18.88 -28.21 3.69
N VAL A 235 -19.04 -28.10 5.00
CA VAL A 235 -17.92 -27.71 5.88
C VAL A 235 -16.87 -28.81 5.69
N ILE A 236 -15.74 -28.51 5.03
CA ILE A 236 -14.58 -29.40 4.92
C ILE A 236 -13.48 -28.81 5.80
N PRO A 237 -13.48 -29.05 7.12
CA PRO A 237 -12.34 -28.66 7.93
C PRO A 237 -11.12 -29.47 7.49
N LEU A 238 -10.05 -28.77 7.15
CA LEU A 238 -8.77 -29.39 6.83
C LEU A 238 -7.77 -29.10 7.96
N PHE A 239 -7.95 -29.73 9.12
CA PHE A 239 -7.05 -29.54 10.26
C PHE A 239 -5.68 -30.22 10.05
N THR A 240 -4.69 -29.52 9.49
CA THR A 240 -3.30 -30.01 9.44
C THR A 240 -2.59 -29.75 10.78
N ASN A 241 -2.79 -30.62 11.76
CA ASN A 241 -1.90 -30.60 12.93
C ASN A 241 -0.50 -31.06 12.51
N LEU A 242 0.45 -30.10 12.47
CA LEU A 242 1.92 -30.29 12.39
C LEU A 242 2.54 -30.61 11.01
N GLY A 243 1.88 -30.29 9.89
CA GLY A 243 2.43 -30.47 8.53
C GLY A 243 2.66 -29.14 7.81
N THR A 244 3.81 -29.01 7.13
CA THR A 244 4.08 -27.96 6.14
C THR A 244 3.37 -28.31 4.83
N LEU A 245 2.58 -27.40 4.27
CA LEU A 245 2.03 -27.51 2.92
C LEU A 245 2.75 -26.52 2.02
N ASP A 246 3.64 -27.00 1.15
CA ASP A 246 4.21 -26.19 0.05
C ASP A 246 3.25 -26.29 -1.16
N GLY A 247 2.88 -25.19 -1.82
CA GLY A 247 2.01 -25.17 -3.02
C GLY A 247 0.68 -24.39 -2.94
N GLU A 248 0.04 -24.17 -4.09
CA GLU A 248 -1.28 -23.53 -4.21
C GLU A 248 -2.41 -24.46 -3.72
N VAL A 249 -3.33 -23.95 -2.90
CA VAL A 249 -4.56 -24.64 -2.51
C VAL A 249 -5.72 -23.97 -3.22
N SER A 250 -6.35 -24.68 -4.16
CA SER A 250 -7.48 -24.15 -4.92
C SER A 250 -8.72 -25.02 -4.69
N PHE A 251 -9.77 -24.40 -4.17
CA PHE A 251 -11.09 -25.03 -4.04
C PHE A 251 -11.90 -24.70 -5.29
N ILE A 252 -12.06 -25.67 -6.20
CA ILE A 252 -12.76 -25.46 -7.47
C ILE A 252 -14.21 -25.92 -7.34
N GLY A 253 -15.11 -24.96 -7.14
CA GLY A 253 -16.56 -25.15 -7.06
C GLY A 253 -17.10 -25.44 -5.65
N GLY A 254 -18.36 -25.08 -5.40
CA GLY A 254 -19.05 -25.20 -4.10
C GLY A 254 -19.90 -23.96 -3.76
N GLN A 255 -20.55 -23.99 -2.60
CA GLN A 255 -21.12 -22.85 -1.86
C GLN A 255 -20.88 -23.17 -0.38
N GLY A 256 -20.23 -22.32 0.42
CA GLY A 256 -20.11 -22.57 1.87
C GLY A 256 -18.84 -23.28 2.33
N GLN A 257 -17.66 -22.94 1.80
CA GLN A 257 -16.39 -23.59 2.12
C GLN A 257 -15.85 -23.06 3.45
N ARG A 258 -15.34 -23.93 4.33
CA ARG A 258 -14.66 -23.50 5.57
C ARG A 258 -13.28 -24.13 5.66
N PHE A 259 -12.24 -23.32 5.54
CA PHE A 259 -10.85 -23.71 5.71
C PHE A 259 -10.31 -23.19 7.04
N ALA A 260 -10.05 -24.11 7.99
CA ALA A 260 -9.41 -23.78 9.26
C ALA A 260 -8.04 -24.47 9.31
N ASN A 261 -6.97 -23.69 9.45
CA ASN A 261 -5.61 -24.20 9.42
C ASN A 261 -4.85 -23.85 10.71
N SER A 262 -4.21 -24.85 11.32
CA SER A 262 -3.38 -24.71 12.52
C SER A 262 -1.87 -24.84 12.25
N GLY A 263 -1.46 -25.00 10.98
CA GLY A 263 -0.09 -25.19 10.49
C GLY A 263 0.31 -24.22 9.37
N ALA A 264 1.50 -24.41 8.78
CA ALA A 264 2.05 -23.52 7.74
C ALA A 264 1.64 -23.96 6.32
N VAL A 265 0.96 -23.07 5.59
CA VAL A 265 0.71 -23.07 4.14
C VAL A 265 1.71 -22.11 3.47
N TRP A 266 2.45 -22.62 2.50
CA TRP A 266 3.40 -21.87 1.68
C TRP A 266 2.85 -21.82 0.25
N GLY A 267 1.98 -20.85 -0.03
CA GLY A 267 1.32 -20.69 -1.33
C GLY A 267 0.07 -19.81 -1.26
N GLN A 268 -0.67 -19.70 -2.37
CA GLN A 268 -1.96 -19.01 -2.43
C GLN A 268 -3.10 -19.95 -2.00
N VAL A 269 -4.11 -19.41 -1.32
CA VAL A 269 -5.38 -20.08 -1.02
C VAL A 269 -6.47 -19.40 -1.84
N GLN A 270 -7.09 -20.13 -2.76
CA GLN A 270 -8.23 -19.64 -3.53
C GLN A 270 -9.48 -20.37 -3.08
N LEU A 271 -10.37 -19.66 -2.39
CA LEU A 271 -11.72 -20.11 -2.07
C LEU A 271 -12.61 -19.96 -3.32
N GLY A 272 -13.75 -20.65 -3.29
CA GLY A 272 -14.55 -20.94 -4.47
C GLY A 272 -15.58 -19.84 -4.75
N GLY A 273 -16.85 -20.21 -4.71
CA GLY A 273 -17.93 -19.24 -4.75
C GLY A 273 -18.99 -19.61 -3.71
N GLY A 274 -19.83 -18.65 -3.34
CA GLY A 274 -20.67 -18.70 -2.14
C GLY A 274 -19.93 -18.17 -0.91
N GLU A 275 -20.63 -18.08 0.22
CA GLU A 275 -20.09 -17.57 1.50
C GLU A 275 -19.04 -18.53 2.08
N ASP A 276 -17.76 -18.15 2.09
CA ASP A 276 -16.64 -18.97 2.51
C ASP A 276 -16.00 -18.45 3.83
N ILE A 277 -15.34 -19.33 4.59
CA ILE A 277 -14.69 -18.99 5.88
C ILE A 277 -13.24 -19.48 5.88
N TYR A 278 -12.29 -18.58 6.01
CA TYR A 278 -10.88 -18.84 6.24
C TYR A 278 -10.49 -18.44 7.67
N ASP A 279 -10.02 -19.39 8.48
CA ASP A 279 -9.64 -19.18 9.89
C ASP A 279 -8.22 -19.69 10.14
N ALA A 280 -7.25 -18.78 10.18
CA ALA A 280 -5.88 -19.08 10.58
C ALA A 280 -5.74 -19.08 12.12
N ALA A 281 -6.32 -20.10 12.77
CA ALA A 281 -6.29 -20.18 14.23
C ALA A 281 -4.84 -20.28 14.78
N PRO A 282 -4.49 -19.53 15.85
CA PRO A 282 -3.19 -19.66 16.48
C PRO A 282 -2.99 -21.08 17.04
N ALA A 283 -1.84 -21.68 16.75
CA ALA A 283 -1.53 -23.05 17.17
C ALA A 283 -1.75 -23.22 18.69
N ALA A 284 -2.76 -24.00 19.07
CA ALA A 284 -3.03 -24.35 20.45
C ALA A 284 -1.88 -25.22 21.00
N GLY A 285 -0.88 -24.60 21.64
CA GLY A 285 0.22 -25.37 22.25
C GLY A 285 1.55 -24.65 22.51
N GLY A 286 1.69 -23.35 22.26
CA GLY A 286 2.92 -22.62 22.60
C GLY A 286 4.14 -23.04 21.76
N LEU A 287 3.92 -23.56 20.56
CA LEU A 287 4.96 -23.57 19.53
C LEU A 287 5.16 -22.14 19.01
N PRO A 288 6.41 -21.73 18.67
CA PRO A 288 6.67 -20.41 18.12
C PRO A 288 5.85 -20.20 16.84
N ALA A 289 5.33 -18.98 16.69
CA ALA A 289 4.49 -18.49 15.60
C ALA A 289 4.77 -19.18 14.26
N GLY A 290 3.75 -19.81 13.68
CA GLY A 290 3.92 -20.60 12.47
C GLY A 290 2.63 -21.20 11.90
N GLY A 291 1.46 -20.62 12.18
CA GLY A 291 0.35 -20.70 11.23
C GLY A 291 0.70 -19.74 10.11
N MET A 292 1.48 -20.18 9.12
CA MET A 292 1.90 -19.33 8.00
C MET A 292 0.83 -19.48 6.90
N VAL A 293 0.30 -18.39 6.35
CA VAL A 293 0.15 -18.34 4.90
C VAL A 293 1.23 -17.39 4.44
N SER A 294 2.31 -17.89 3.84
CA SER A 294 3.31 -16.99 3.25
C SER A 294 2.84 -16.38 1.91
N GLY A 295 1.55 -16.51 1.58
CA GLY A 295 0.94 -16.13 0.30
C GLY A 295 -0.44 -15.53 0.46
N ALA A 296 -1.11 -15.28 -0.66
CA ALA A 296 -2.41 -14.58 -0.68
C ALA A 296 -3.60 -15.53 -0.46
N VAL A 297 -4.59 -15.07 0.30
CA VAL A 297 -5.90 -15.72 0.47
C VAL A 297 -6.93 -14.93 -0.32
N PHE A 298 -7.71 -15.61 -1.16
CA PHE A 298 -8.79 -15.02 -1.97
C PHE A 298 -10.12 -15.67 -1.60
N GLY A 299 -11.10 -14.88 -1.15
CA GLY A 299 -12.48 -15.30 -0.85
C GLY A 299 -13.27 -15.65 -2.10
N GLY A 300 -13.19 -14.79 -3.12
CA GLY A 300 -13.79 -15.04 -4.42
C GLY A 300 -15.13 -14.34 -4.55
N ALA A 301 -16.23 -15.08 -4.53
CA ALA A 301 -17.57 -14.48 -4.68
C ALA A 301 -18.50 -15.01 -3.61
N GLY A 302 -19.21 -14.16 -2.89
CA GLY A 302 -20.01 -14.51 -1.71
C GLY A 302 -19.68 -13.58 -0.55
N ASP A 303 -20.47 -13.64 0.53
CA ASP A 303 -20.14 -12.89 1.75
C ASP A 303 -19.17 -13.75 2.59
N ASP A 304 -17.87 -13.48 2.49
CA ASP A 304 -16.80 -14.31 3.03
C ASP A 304 -16.31 -13.84 4.42
N ILE A 305 -15.70 -14.74 5.20
CA ILE A 305 -15.03 -14.41 6.46
C ILE A 305 -13.58 -14.85 6.38
N LEU A 306 -12.65 -13.91 6.32
CA LEU A 306 -11.21 -14.17 6.24
C LEU A 306 -10.52 -13.70 7.53
N THR A 307 -9.75 -14.57 8.17
CA THR A 307 -8.96 -14.23 9.37
C THR A 307 -7.50 -14.63 9.17
N GLY A 308 -6.63 -13.64 9.20
CA GLY A 308 -5.17 -13.74 9.18
C GLY A 308 -4.59 -14.31 10.47
N ALA A 309 -3.27 -14.49 10.47
CA ALA A 309 -2.49 -15.12 11.53
C ALA A 309 -1.65 -14.07 12.29
N GLY A 310 -0.44 -14.45 12.71
CA GLY A 310 0.50 -13.55 13.40
C GLY A 310 1.73 -13.24 12.57
N MET A 311 1.57 -13.13 11.25
CA MET A 311 2.59 -12.86 10.22
C MET A 311 1.98 -11.87 9.21
N ASP A 312 2.81 -11.25 8.36
CA ASP A 312 2.34 -10.37 7.29
C ASP A 312 1.47 -11.16 6.27
N ASP A 313 0.16 -10.89 6.26
CA ASP A 313 -0.84 -11.56 5.43
C ASP A 313 -1.28 -10.72 4.21
N ARG A 314 -1.80 -11.40 3.19
CA ARG A 314 -2.46 -10.77 2.03
C ARG A 314 -3.84 -11.37 1.84
N LEU A 315 -4.88 -10.61 2.14
CA LEU A 315 -6.27 -11.10 2.18
C LEU A 315 -7.11 -10.31 1.17
N TYR A 316 -7.80 -11.03 0.29
CA TYR A 316 -8.67 -10.48 -0.77
C TYR A 316 -10.07 -11.07 -0.60
N GLY A 317 -11.07 -10.25 -0.32
CA GLY A 317 -12.48 -10.67 -0.18
C GLY A 317 -13.05 -11.07 -1.54
N GLY A 318 -13.26 -10.10 -2.42
CA GLY A 318 -13.72 -10.30 -3.79
C GLY A 318 -15.09 -9.70 -4.01
N ASP A 319 -16.03 -10.45 -4.60
CA ASP A 319 -17.41 -10.00 -4.76
C ASP A 319 -18.25 -10.40 -3.53
N GLY A 320 -18.98 -9.49 -2.89
CA GLY A 320 -19.85 -9.80 -1.74
C GLY A 320 -19.58 -8.89 -0.54
N ASN A 321 -20.31 -9.07 0.56
CA ASN A 321 -20.07 -8.32 1.80
C ASN A 321 -19.16 -9.13 2.72
N ASP A 322 -17.86 -8.85 2.64
CA ASP A 322 -16.84 -9.64 3.28
C ASP A 322 -16.52 -9.14 4.69
N ARG A 323 -16.04 -10.05 5.54
CA ARG A 323 -15.48 -9.74 6.85
C ARG A 323 -14.04 -10.22 6.90
N ILE A 324 -13.10 -9.28 6.91
CA ILE A 324 -11.66 -9.57 6.88
C ILE A 324 -11.00 -9.03 8.15
N ASP A 325 -10.21 -9.87 8.83
CA ASP A 325 -9.41 -9.54 10.01
C ASP A 325 -7.95 -9.93 9.74
N GLY A 326 -7.04 -8.97 9.69
CA GLY A 326 -5.60 -9.19 9.43
C GLY A 326 -4.90 -9.87 10.60
N GLY A 327 -5.35 -9.61 11.84
CA GLY A 327 -4.73 -10.16 13.03
C GLY A 327 -3.63 -9.25 13.56
N GLY A 328 -2.36 -9.64 13.39
CA GLY A 328 -1.27 -8.74 13.76
C GLY A 328 -0.02 -8.99 12.96
N GLN A 329 0.87 -7.99 12.94
CA GLN A 329 1.97 -7.78 11.99
C GLN A 329 1.54 -6.82 10.86
N SER A 330 2.22 -6.81 9.71
CA SER A 330 1.91 -5.83 8.66
C SER A 330 1.16 -6.49 7.52
N ASP A 331 -0.14 -6.27 7.49
CA ASP A 331 -1.07 -6.96 6.60
C ASP A 331 -1.50 -6.08 5.41
N PHE A 332 -1.92 -6.73 4.33
CA PHE A 332 -2.50 -6.11 3.15
C PHE A 332 -3.89 -6.68 2.91
N LEU A 333 -4.92 -5.84 3.00
CA LEU A 333 -6.31 -6.22 2.88
C LEU A 333 -6.97 -5.49 1.71
N GLU A 334 -7.71 -6.24 0.89
CA GLU A 334 -8.56 -5.74 -0.19
C GLU A 334 -9.95 -6.36 -0.03
N GLY A 335 -10.96 -5.54 0.27
CA GLY A 335 -12.34 -6.02 0.46
C GLY A 335 -12.96 -6.46 -0.86
N GLY A 336 -12.92 -5.58 -1.86
CA GLY A 336 -13.50 -5.83 -3.17
C GLY A 336 -14.88 -5.16 -3.30
N ALA A 337 -15.79 -5.81 -4.02
CA ALA A 337 -17.09 -5.27 -4.35
C ALA A 337 -18.18 -5.69 -3.35
N GLY A 338 -18.60 -4.78 -2.48
CA GLY A 338 -19.72 -4.99 -1.56
C GLY A 338 -19.50 -4.16 -0.29
N ASP A 339 -20.39 -4.27 0.69
CA ASP A 339 -20.27 -3.49 1.93
C ASP A 339 -19.44 -4.28 2.97
N ASP A 340 -18.13 -4.06 2.99
CA ASP A 340 -17.20 -4.91 3.73
C ASP A 340 -16.94 -4.43 5.17
N ILE A 341 -16.43 -5.34 6.01
CA ILE A 341 -15.86 -5.04 7.32
C ILE A 341 -14.40 -5.49 7.34
N LEU A 342 -13.49 -4.52 7.32
CA LEU A 342 -12.05 -4.75 7.26
C LEU A 342 -11.40 -4.26 8.56
N ASP A 343 -10.69 -5.16 9.22
CA ASP A 343 -9.89 -4.88 10.42
C ASP A 343 -8.44 -5.26 10.14
N GLY A 344 -7.54 -4.26 10.04
CA GLY A 344 -6.11 -4.51 9.82
C GLY A 344 -5.46 -5.14 11.04
N GLY A 345 -5.96 -4.85 12.24
CA GLY A 345 -5.47 -5.43 13.48
C GLY A 345 -4.37 -4.58 14.14
N ALA A 346 -3.26 -5.22 14.50
CA ALA A 346 -2.14 -4.58 15.19
C ALA A 346 -0.91 -4.48 14.31
N ASP A 347 -0.15 -3.38 14.50
CA ASP A 347 1.08 -3.01 13.80
C ASP A 347 0.85 -2.04 12.62
N ARG A 348 1.19 -2.38 11.37
CA ARG A 348 1.16 -1.41 10.26
C ARG A 348 0.50 -2.03 9.03
N ASP A 349 -0.77 -1.75 8.87
CA ASP A 349 -1.61 -2.45 7.91
C ASP A 349 -2.00 -1.56 6.73
N THR A 350 -2.29 -2.18 5.60
CA THR A 350 -2.64 -1.51 4.35
C THR A 350 -4.02 -1.93 3.88
N VAL A 351 -4.91 -0.95 3.69
CA VAL A 351 -6.16 -1.17 2.95
C VAL A 351 -5.96 -0.74 1.48
N SER A 352 -6.37 -1.59 0.55
CA SER A 352 -6.23 -1.39 -0.89
C SER A 352 -7.59 -1.22 -1.58
N TYR A 353 -7.67 -0.22 -2.46
CA TYR A 353 -8.76 0.00 -3.41
C TYR A 353 -8.25 0.05 -4.85
N ALA A 354 -7.07 -0.54 -5.10
CA ALA A 354 -6.39 -0.46 -6.40
C ALA A 354 -7.20 -1.08 -7.56
N ASP A 355 -8.10 -2.02 -7.25
CA ASP A 355 -8.98 -2.69 -8.20
C ASP A 355 -10.36 -2.00 -8.35
N ALA A 356 -10.65 -0.97 -7.54
CA ALA A 356 -11.94 -0.30 -7.54
C ALA A 356 -12.25 0.30 -8.92
N PRO A 357 -13.47 0.13 -9.46
CA PRO A 357 -13.82 0.52 -10.83
C PRO A 357 -14.10 2.02 -11.00
N ARG A 358 -13.89 2.82 -9.95
CA ARG A 358 -14.12 4.27 -9.88
C ARG A 358 -13.37 4.84 -8.66
N GLY A 359 -13.30 6.17 -8.58
CA GLY A 359 -12.70 6.88 -7.46
C GLY A 359 -13.37 6.55 -6.12
N VAL A 360 -12.54 6.40 -5.08
CA VAL A 360 -12.94 6.06 -3.72
C VAL A 360 -12.85 7.27 -2.78
N THR A 361 -13.63 7.24 -1.71
CA THR A 361 -13.49 8.16 -0.58
C THR A 361 -13.18 7.35 0.66
N VAL A 362 -11.96 7.47 1.19
CA VAL A 362 -11.47 6.75 2.37
C VAL A 362 -11.29 7.75 3.52
N ASP A 363 -11.87 7.47 4.68
CA ASP A 363 -11.65 8.25 5.91
C ASP A 363 -11.27 7.32 7.06
N LEU A 364 -9.98 7.29 7.38
CA LEU A 364 -9.42 6.42 8.42
C LEU A 364 -9.90 6.80 9.83
N LEU A 365 -10.13 8.09 10.10
CA LEU A 365 -10.64 8.56 11.39
C LEU A 365 -12.11 8.17 11.59
N ALA A 366 -12.91 8.28 10.53
CA ALA A 366 -14.31 7.87 10.56
C ALA A 366 -14.45 6.34 10.51
N GLY A 367 -13.40 5.62 10.11
CA GLY A 367 -13.38 4.17 9.95
C GLY A 367 -14.29 3.72 8.82
N ARG A 368 -14.30 4.42 7.68
CA ARG A 368 -15.17 4.11 6.53
C ARG A 368 -14.50 4.39 5.20
N ALA A 369 -14.89 3.61 4.19
CA ALA A 369 -14.65 3.96 2.80
C ALA A 369 -15.91 3.85 1.95
N SER A 370 -15.87 4.45 0.76
CA SER A 370 -16.89 4.28 -0.25
C SER A 370 -16.31 4.34 -1.65
N GLY A 371 -16.97 3.71 -2.63
CA GLY A 371 -16.60 3.79 -4.05
C GLY A 371 -16.52 2.43 -4.73
N HIS A 372 -16.03 1.42 -3.99
CA HIS A 372 -16.15 0.00 -4.36
C HIS A 372 -17.38 -0.66 -3.70
N GLY A 373 -17.63 -0.34 -2.42
CA GLY A 373 -18.91 -0.48 -1.72
C GLY A 373 -19.03 0.53 -0.58
N LEU A 374 -19.63 0.18 0.57
CA LEU A 374 -19.69 1.01 1.79
C LEU A 374 -19.00 0.33 2.98
N ASP A 375 -17.68 0.41 3.00
CA ASP A 375 -16.85 -0.39 3.91
C ASP A 375 -16.73 0.23 5.30
N GLN A 376 -16.51 -0.63 6.28
CA GLN A 376 -16.14 -0.29 7.65
C GLN A 376 -14.68 -0.67 7.88
N LEU A 377 -13.88 0.29 8.36
CA LEU A 377 -12.43 0.16 8.48
C LEU A 377 -11.99 0.33 9.94
N SER A 378 -11.07 -0.50 10.39
CA SER A 378 -10.33 -0.32 11.65
C SER A 378 -8.89 -0.81 11.53
N GLY A 379 -7.98 -0.21 12.32
CA GLY A 379 -6.59 -0.67 12.43
C GLY A 379 -5.79 -0.54 11.13
N PHE A 380 -5.90 0.59 10.41
CA PHE A 380 -5.12 0.84 9.20
C PHE A 380 -4.31 2.13 9.32
N GLU A 381 -3.05 2.05 8.91
CA GLU A 381 -2.11 3.18 8.85
C GLU A 381 -1.71 3.51 7.41
N ASN A 382 -1.99 2.62 6.45
CA ASN A 382 -1.68 2.85 5.04
C ASN A 382 -2.92 2.67 4.15
N VAL A 383 -3.05 3.53 3.15
CA VAL A 383 -4.10 3.48 2.14
C VAL A 383 -3.47 3.46 0.76
N LEU A 384 -3.93 2.54 -0.08
CA LEU A 384 -3.71 2.58 -1.52
C LEU A 384 -5.06 2.85 -2.21
N GLY A 385 -5.16 3.99 -2.88
CA GLY A 385 -6.32 4.38 -3.69
C GLY A 385 -6.45 3.59 -4.99
N SER A 386 -7.38 4.06 -5.81
CA SER A 386 -7.76 3.48 -7.10
C SER A 386 -6.95 4.08 -8.26
N ALA A 387 -7.31 3.73 -9.49
CA ALA A 387 -6.77 4.35 -10.70
C ALA A 387 -7.58 5.58 -11.16
N PHE A 388 -8.38 6.16 -10.26
CA PHE A 388 -9.30 7.26 -10.53
C PHE A 388 -9.20 8.30 -9.43
N ALA A 389 -9.78 9.48 -9.67
CA ALA A 389 -9.81 10.58 -8.71
C ALA A 389 -10.42 10.18 -7.34
N ASP A 390 -9.56 10.05 -6.35
CA ASP A 390 -9.85 9.62 -4.99
C ASP A 390 -9.90 10.79 -4.00
N VAL A 391 -10.52 10.54 -2.84
CA VAL A 391 -10.47 11.41 -1.67
C VAL A 391 -9.98 10.57 -0.50
N ILE A 392 -8.74 10.80 -0.04
CA ILE A 392 -8.10 10.02 1.02
C ILE A 392 -7.85 10.91 2.23
N LEU A 393 -8.55 10.63 3.32
CA LEU A 393 -8.45 11.35 4.59
C LEU A 393 -7.79 10.43 5.63
N GLY A 394 -6.62 10.85 6.10
CA GLY A 394 -5.87 10.20 7.18
C GLY A 394 -6.56 10.32 8.53
N ALA A 395 -5.84 10.05 9.60
CA ALA A 395 -6.37 10.10 10.96
C ALA A 395 -5.54 10.98 11.89
N GLY A 396 -4.64 10.38 12.64
CA GLY A 396 -4.00 11.01 13.80
C GLY A 396 -2.62 10.45 14.11
N LEU A 397 -2.18 9.46 13.33
CA LEU A 397 -0.90 8.76 13.40
C LEU A 397 -0.05 9.17 12.19
N GLY A 398 1.17 8.65 12.07
CA GLY A 398 1.96 8.85 10.85
C GLY A 398 1.56 7.84 9.79
N GLU A 399 0.75 8.25 8.82
CA GLU A 399 0.13 7.37 7.83
C GLU A 399 0.86 7.41 6.47
N GLN A 400 0.70 6.34 5.67
CA GLN A 400 1.12 6.36 4.25
C GLN A 400 -0.11 6.36 3.35
N LEU A 401 -0.34 7.48 2.68
CA LEU A 401 -1.50 7.71 1.83
C LEU A 401 -1.04 7.76 0.37
N ARG A 402 -1.53 6.84 -0.47
CA ARG A 402 -1.20 6.79 -1.89
C ARG A 402 -2.46 6.89 -2.72
N GLY A 403 -2.51 7.84 -3.65
CA GLY A 403 -3.64 8.07 -4.54
C GLY A 403 -3.67 7.02 -5.64
N GLY A 404 -2.71 7.07 -6.54
CA GLY A 404 -2.59 6.11 -7.62
C GLY A 404 -2.50 6.82 -8.95
N ASP A 405 -3.38 6.46 -9.88
CA ASP A 405 -3.63 7.30 -11.06
C ASP A 405 -4.88 8.14 -10.78
N GLY A 406 -5.01 9.34 -11.34
CA GLY A 406 -6.18 10.18 -11.13
C GLY A 406 -5.82 11.53 -10.51
N ASP A 407 -6.80 12.44 -10.45
CA ASP A 407 -6.62 13.73 -9.78
C ASP A 407 -7.12 13.58 -8.33
N ASP A 408 -6.21 13.33 -7.40
CA ASP A 408 -6.53 12.89 -6.05
C ASP A 408 -6.54 14.02 -5.02
N VAL A 409 -7.32 13.86 -3.96
CA VAL A 409 -7.43 14.82 -2.85
C VAL A 409 -7.08 14.16 -1.53
N PHE A 410 -6.11 14.75 -0.82
CA PHE A 410 -5.62 14.24 0.46
C PHE A 410 -5.85 15.23 1.61
N GLU A 411 -6.12 14.69 2.80
CA GLU A 411 -6.01 15.41 4.08
C GLU A 411 -5.37 14.44 5.09
N GLY A 412 -4.07 14.58 5.36
CA GLY A 412 -3.35 13.71 6.32
C GLY A 412 -3.84 13.86 7.75
N ARG A 413 -4.26 15.08 8.12
CA ARG A 413 -4.68 15.50 9.47
C ARG A 413 -3.48 15.54 10.42
N ALA A 414 -3.56 14.95 11.61
CA ALA A 414 -2.47 15.01 12.57
C ALA A 414 -1.55 13.81 12.36
N GLY A 415 -0.24 14.00 12.36
CA GLY A 415 0.67 12.92 12.03
C GLY A 415 1.95 13.45 11.42
N ASP A 416 2.94 12.58 11.23
CA ASP A 416 4.00 12.89 10.27
C ASP A 416 3.76 11.96 9.08
N ASP A 417 3.00 12.44 8.09
CA ASP A 417 2.45 11.59 7.03
C ASP A 417 3.36 11.51 5.81
N LEU A 418 3.26 10.40 5.08
CA LEU A 418 3.79 10.28 3.72
C LEU A 418 2.62 10.25 2.75
N ILE A 419 2.48 11.31 1.96
CA ILE A 419 1.42 11.45 0.96
C ILE A 419 2.04 11.36 -0.43
N ASP A 420 1.59 10.40 -1.23
CA ASP A 420 2.01 10.17 -2.61
C ASP A 420 0.80 10.31 -3.54
N GLY A 421 0.75 11.40 -4.32
CA GLY A 421 -0.34 11.63 -5.26
C GLY A 421 -0.35 10.62 -6.40
N GLY A 422 0.84 10.25 -6.88
CA GLY A 422 0.99 9.38 -8.03
C GLY A 422 0.87 10.13 -9.35
N ALA A 423 -0.01 9.70 -10.25
CA ALA A 423 -0.14 10.26 -11.59
C ALA A 423 -1.45 11.03 -11.75
N GLY A 424 -1.35 12.35 -11.87
CA GLY A 424 -2.49 13.20 -12.18
C GLY A 424 -2.20 14.63 -11.73
N VAL A 425 -3.24 15.37 -11.36
CA VAL A 425 -3.11 16.66 -10.69
C VAL A 425 -3.65 16.54 -9.28
N ASP A 426 -2.73 16.45 -8.33
CA ASP A 426 -3.07 16.06 -6.96
C ASP A 426 -3.09 17.25 -6.00
N LEU A 427 -3.91 17.14 -4.96
CA LEU A 427 -4.13 18.18 -3.96
C LEU A 427 -3.96 17.64 -2.54
N ALA A 428 -3.04 18.23 -1.78
CA ALA A 428 -2.95 18.04 -0.32
C ALA A 428 -3.57 19.23 0.42
N ALA A 429 -4.52 18.96 1.31
CA ALA A 429 -5.26 19.95 2.08
C ALA A 429 -4.79 20.04 3.54
N TYR A 430 -4.78 21.26 4.06
CA TYR A 430 -4.31 21.64 5.38
C TYR A 430 -5.34 22.56 6.06
N SER A 431 -5.61 22.34 7.35
CA SER A 431 -6.69 23.06 8.07
C SER A 431 -6.34 24.50 8.48
N GLY A 432 -5.05 24.82 8.58
CA GLY A 432 -4.52 26.11 9.02
C GLY A 432 -4.33 27.10 7.89
N ARG A 433 -3.87 28.31 8.24
CA ARG A 433 -3.49 29.33 7.25
C ARG A 433 -2.08 29.06 6.75
N PHE A 434 -1.73 29.52 5.55
CA PHE A 434 -0.40 29.32 4.97
C PHE A 434 0.74 29.76 5.91
N GLN A 435 0.57 30.86 6.64
CA GLN A 435 1.55 31.37 7.61
C GLN A 435 1.81 30.44 8.82
N ASP A 436 0.89 29.50 9.07
CA ASP A 436 1.00 28.55 10.17
C ASP A 436 1.91 27.37 9.77
N TYR A 437 2.32 27.26 8.51
CA TYR A 437 3.15 26.18 8.00
C TYR A 437 4.51 26.66 7.53
N ARG A 438 5.46 25.74 7.54
CA ARG A 438 6.79 25.91 6.97
C ARG A 438 7.06 24.82 5.96
N LEU A 439 7.31 25.22 4.72
CA LEU A 439 7.74 24.34 3.65
C LEU A 439 9.27 24.15 3.72
N THR A 440 9.74 22.91 3.72
CA THR A 440 11.17 22.53 3.66
C THR A 440 11.40 21.43 2.63
N ASP A 441 12.67 21.05 2.41
CA ASP A 441 13.07 19.89 1.60
C ASP A 441 12.45 19.83 0.20
N VAL A 442 12.28 21.01 -0.40
CA VAL A 442 11.64 21.19 -1.72
C VAL A 442 12.58 20.72 -2.83
N ASP A 443 12.27 19.57 -3.41
CA ASP A 443 12.85 19.06 -4.66
C ASP A 443 11.76 18.88 -5.73
N LEU A 444 11.56 19.94 -6.52
CA LEU A 444 10.58 19.94 -7.62
C LEU A 444 10.99 19.04 -8.80
N THR A 445 12.20 18.49 -8.82
CA THR A 445 12.63 17.57 -9.89
C THR A 445 12.10 16.17 -9.69
N VAL A 446 11.95 15.76 -8.43
CA VAL A 446 11.34 14.48 -8.02
C VAL A 446 9.94 14.65 -7.42
N GLY A 447 9.46 15.90 -7.32
CA GLY A 447 8.13 16.22 -6.80
C GLY A 447 8.01 16.06 -5.29
N THR A 448 9.09 16.25 -4.52
CA THR A 448 9.10 16.06 -3.06
C THR A 448 9.13 17.37 -2.30
N ILE A 449 8.29 17.50 -1.26
CA ILE A 449 8.23 18.66 -0.35
C ILE A 449 7.93 18.17 1.06
N SER A 450 8.50 18.81 2.08
CA SER A 450 8.04 18.66 3.46
C SER A 450 7.20 19.86 3.91
N VAL A 451 6.03 19.61 4.50
CA VAL A 451 5.12 20.63 5.03
C VAL A 451 5.01 20.46 6.53
N ARG A 452 5.52 21.44 7.29
CA ARG A 452 5.51 21.40 8.76
C ARG A 452 4.57 22.42 9.36
N ASP A 453 3.62 21.98 10.17
CA ASP A 453 2.78 22.85 10.99
C ASP A 453 3.59 23.46 12.16
N LEU A 454 3.49 24.77 12.35
CA LEU A 454 4.17 25.53 13.41
C LEU A 454 3.29 25.72 14.66
N ARG A 455 2.01 25.35 14.59
CA ARG A 455 1.07 25.40 15.72
C ARG A 455 1.38 24.28 16.70
N ALA A 456 1.27 24.56 18.00
CA ALA A 456 1.49 23.54 19.02
C ALA A 456 0.38 22.48 18.98
N GLY A 457 0.74 21.22 18.73
CA GLY A 457 -0.22 20.13 18.54
C GLY A 457 -1.04 20.27 17.25
N GLY A 458 -0.47 20.93 16.24
CA GLY A 458 -1.04 21.01 14.90
C GLY A 458 -0.94 19.69 14.14
N GLU A 459 -0.98 19.79 12.81
CA GLU A 459 -1.05 18.65 11.89
C GLU A 459 0.25 17.85 11.81
N GLY A 460 1.39 18.39 12.27
CA GLY A 460 2.67 17.68 12.30
C GLY A 460 3.57 18.03 11.11
N THR A 461 4.37 17.08 10.62
CA THR A 461 5.31 17.27 9.49
C THR A 461 5.11 16.21 8.42
N ASP A 462 4.51 16.61 7.31
CA ASP A 462 4.22 15.70 6.21
C ASP A 462 5.32 15.74 5.16
N THR A 463 5.52 14.61 4.50
CA THR A 463 6.32 14.46 3.29
C THR A 463 5.39 14.18 2.12
N LEU A 464 5.40 15.07 1.14
CA LEU A 464 4.59 15.00 -0.06
C LEU A 464 5.44 14.54 -1.23
N VAL A 465 4.91 13.63 -2.04
CA VAL A 465 5.50 13.11 -3.27
C VAL A 465 4.45 13.23 -4.37
N ALA A 466 4.84 13.76 -5.54
CA ALA A 466 3.95 13.93 -6.68
C ALA A 466 2.64 14.66 -6.31
N ILE A 467 2.75 15.77 -5.57
CA ILE A 467 1.62 16.65 -5.27
C ILE A 467 1.81 17.98 -6.01
N GLU A 468 0.83 18.37 -6.82
CA GLU A 468 0.87 19.60 -7.61
C GLU A 468 0.28 20.80 -6.87
N THR A 469 -0.61 20.57 -5.91
CA THR A 469 -1.39 21.64 -5.28
C THR A 469 -1.47 21.47 -3.76
N LEU A 470 -1.19 22.55 -3.02
CA LEU A 470 -1.45 22.64 -1.58
C LEU A 470 -2.63 23.56 -1.32
N LYS A 471 -3.59 23.13 -0.51
CA LYS A 471 -4.73 23.94 -0.11
C LYS A 471 -4.67 24.24 1.38
N PHE A 472 -4.58 25.53 1.70
CA PHE A 472 -4.65 26.04 3.07
C PHE A 472 -6.01 26.74 3.29
N GLN A 473 -6.32 27.10 4.53
CA GLN A 473 -7.55 27.80 4.89
C GLN A 473 -7.75 29.12 4.14
N ASP A 474 -6.65 29.85 3.88
CA ASP A 474 -6.66 31.21 3.33
C ASP A 474 -6.21 31.31 1.87
N ARG A 475 -5.63 30.25 1.29
CA ARG A 475 -5.14 30.23 -0.10
C ARG A 475 -4.84 28.82 -0.63
N THR A 476 -4.67 28.71 -1.93
CA THR A 476 -4.15 27.52 -2.63
C THR A 476 -2.81 27.87 -3.27
N ALA A 477 -1.79 27.02 -3.10
CA ALA A 477 -0.46 27.19 -3.66
C ALA A 477 -0.13 26.07 -4.65
N SER A 478 0.41 26.42 -5.82
CA SER A 478 0.84 25.44 -6.83
C SER A 478 2.31 25.08 -6.68
N ILE A 479 2.60 23.79 -6.71
CA ILE A 479 3.92 23.18 -6.65
C ILE A 479 4.45 22.86 -8.06
N ALA A 480 3.56 22.62 -9.03
CA ALA A 480 3.89 22.22 -10.39
C ALA A 480 4.86 23.19 -11.11
N ALA A 481 5.66 22.64 -12.03
CA ALA A 481 6.58 23.43 -12.85
C ALA A 481 5.82 24.58 -13.56
N PRO A 482 6.37 25.80 -13.53
CA PRO A 482 5.61 27.00 -13.87
C PRO A 482 5.15 26.99 -15.33
N SER A 483 3.85 27.23 -15.54
CA SER A 483 3.41 27.94 -16.75
C SER A 483 3.80 29.41 -16.56
N LEU A 484 5.04 29.73 -16.93
CA LEU A 484 5.67 31.02 -16.64
C LEU A 484 4.98 32.16 -17.40
N GLU A 485 4.36 33.09 -16.68
CA GLU A 485 4.43 34.49 -17.10
C GLU A 485 5.84 35.00 -16.76
N ALA A 486 6.73 35.03 -17.76
CA ALA A 486 8.12 35.48 -17.60
C ALA A 486 8.27 36.79 -16.77
N PRO A 487 7.40 37.80 -16.90
CA PRO A 487 7.52 39.05 -16.15
C PRO A 487 7.31 38.93 -14.64
N VAL A 488 6.38 38.09 -14.16
CA VAL A 488 6.18 37.88 -12.71
C VAL A 488 7.41 37.19 -12.09
N THR A 489 8.00 36.24 -12.82
CA THR A 489 9.25 35.59 -12.41
C THR A 489 10.44 36.55 -12.45
N ILE A 490 10.55 37.41 -13.47
CA ILE A 490 11.57 38.46 -13.54
C ILE A 490 11.41 39.43 -12.36
N ALA A 491 10.19 39.91 -12.10
CA ALA A 491 9.89 40.77 -10.96
C ALA A 491 10.35 40.11 -9.65
N TYR A 492 9.94 38.88 -9.36
CA TYR A 492 10.32 38.21 -8.12
C TYR A 492 11.84 38.05 -7.99
N THR A 493 12.50 37.60 -9.06
CA THR A 493 13.95 37.32 -9.02
C THR A 493 14.82 38.57 -8.99
N GLN A 494 14.42 39.64 -9.67
CA GLN A 494 15.22 40.87 -9.79
C GLN A 494 14.82 41.97 -8.79
N ILE A 495 13.54 42.04 -8.39
CA ILE A 495 13.10 43.01 -7.38
C ILE A 495 13.44 42.48 -5.98
N LEU A 496 13.16 41.21 -5.67
CA LEU A 496 13.46 40.67 -4.33
C LEU A 496 14.86 40.08 -4.21
N GLU A 497 15.60 39.97 -5.33
CA GLU A 497 16.95 39.35 -5.39
C GLU A 497 16.95 37.92 -4.83
N ARG A 498 15.89 37.15 -5.14
CA ARG A 498 15.70 35.76 -4.69
C ARG A 498 15.79 34.78 -5.85
N PRO A 499 16.41 33.60 -5.67
CA PRO A 499 16.49 32.61 -6.73
C PRO A 499 15.12 31.96 -6.97
N SER A 500 14.82 31.59 -8.21
CA SER A 500 13.56 30.91 -8.60
C SER A 500 13.62 29.39 -8.41
N VAL A 501 14.18 28.93 -7.29
CA VAL A 501 14.34 27.50 -6.94
C VAL A 501 13.85 27.22 -5.53
N GLY A 502 13.55 25.94 -5.23
CA GLY A 502 13.08 25.50 -3.92
C GLY A 502 11.77 26.21 -3.51
N VAL A 503 11.64 26.59 -2.24
CA VAL A 503 10.44 27.26 -1.70
C VAL A 503 10.08 28.56 -2.45
N ASN A 504 11.07 29.28 -2.98
CA ASN A 504 10.81 30.50 -3.75
C ASN A 504 10.11 30.20 -5.08
N ALA A 505 10.36 29.04 -5.69
CA ALA A 505 9.65 28.63 -6.90
C ALA A 505 8.15 28.45 -6.62
N ILE A 506 7.78 27.91 -5.47
CA ILE A 506 6.38 27.74 -5.05
C ILE A 506 5.67 29.10 -4.93
N ALA A 507 6.32 30.08 -4.30
CA ALA A 507 5.76 31.43 -4.19
C ALA A 507 5.53 32.10 -5.56
N ILE A 508 6.45 31.89 -6.51
CA ILE A 508 6.32 32.36 -7.89
C ILE A 508 5.19 31.62 -8.62
N ASN A 509 5.13 30.29 -8.47
CA ASN A 509 4.14 29.43 -9.11
C ASN A 509 2.72 29.79 -8.66
N ASP A 510 2.52 30.05 -7.37
CA ASP A 510 1.24 30.52 -6.83
C ASP A 510 0.79 31.84 -7.45
N LEU A 511 1.67 32.84 -7.52
CA LEU A 511 1.34 34.12 -8.15
C LEU A 511 1.00 33.92 -9.63
N ASN A 512 1.76 33.10 -10.35
CA ASN A 512 1.50 32.78 -11.75
C ASN A 512 0.17 32.04 -11.95
N ALA A 513 -0.17 31.10 -11.06
CA ALA A 513 -1.42 30.35 -11.11
C ALA A 513 -2.62 31.28 -10.90
N ARG A 514 -2.52 32.23 -9.97
CA ARG A 514 -3.57 33.23 -9.72
C ARG A 514 -3.75 34.20 -10.89
N VAL A 515 -2.67 34.54 -11.59
CA VAL A 515 -2.75 35.33 -12.84
C VAL A 515 -3.41 34.52 -13.97
N THR A 516 -2.95 33.29 -14.18
CA THR A 516 -3.47 32.41 -15.24
C THR A 516 -4.93 32.02 -15.00
N GLY A 517 -5.32 31.84 -13.74
CA GLY A 517 -6.68 31.58 -13.29
C GLY A 517 -7.58 32.83 -13.30
N GLY A 518 -7.03 34.02 -13.55
CA GLY A 518 -7.78 35.28 -13.62
C GLY A 518 -8.18 35.86 -12.26
N GLU A 519 -7.62 35.36 -11.15
CA GLU A 519 -7.83 35.92 -9.81
C GLU A 519 -7.08 37.25 -9.63
N LEU A 520 -5.90 37.36 -10.25
CA LEU A 520 -5.10 38.57 -10.30
C LEU A 520 -4.84 38.96 -11.75
N SER A 521 -4.76 40.26 -12.02
CA SER A 521 -4.04 40.73 -13.20
C SER A 521 -2.53 40.61 -12.97
N ARG A 522 -1.77 40.53 -14.06
CA ARG A 522 -0.30 40.57 -14.03
C ARG A 522 0.22 41.77 -13.23
N ASP A 523 -0.36 42.95 -13.44
CA ASP A 523 0.06 44.18 -12.76
C ASP A 523 -0.16 44.10 -11.25
N GLN A 524 -1.27 43.49 -10.80
CA GLN A 524 -1.52 43.28 -9.36
C GLN A 524 -0.54 42.28 -8.73
N ALA A 525 -0.12 41.25 -9.48
CA ALA A 525 0.90 40.31 -9.02
C ALA A 525 2.27 41.00 -8.87
N ILE A 526 2.65 41.84 -9.83
CA ILE A 526 3.89 42.64 -9.76
C ILE A 526 3.83 43.63 -8.60
N ALA A 527 2.71 44.34 -8.41
CA ALA A 527 2.52 45.24 -7.27
C ALA A 527 2.71 44.52 -5.92
N THR A 528 2.16 43.30 -5.78
CA THR A 528 2.38 42.48 -4.57
C THR A 528 3.87 42.20 -4.32
N ILE A 529 4.67 42.02 -5.38
CA ILE A 529 6.12 41.81 -5.28
C ILE A 529 6.83 43.13 -4.90
N VAL A 530 6.39 44.26 -5.46
CA VAL A 530 6.92 45.60 -5.14
C VAL A 530 6.69 45.94 -3.67
N ASP A 531 5.49 45.69 -3.14
CA ASP A 531 5.17 45.91 -1.71
C ASP A 531 6.09 45.10 -0.78
N LEU A 532 6.39 43.85 -1.14
CA LEU A 532 7.34 43.00 -0.38
C LEU A 532 8.77 43.56 -0.41
N ALA A 533 9.09 44.41 -1.38
CA ALA A 533 10.41 45.00 -1.57
C ALA A 533 10.65 46.24 -0.69
N ASP A 534 9.63 46.77 -0.02
CA ASP A 534 9.70 48.02 0.75
C ASP A 534 10.76 48.04 1.85
N ALA A 535 10.91 46.91 2.53
CA ALA A 535 11.90 46.73 3.60
C ALA A 535 13.28 46.30 3.09
N THR A 536 13.45 46.13 1.78
CA THR A 536 14.65 45.58 1.15
C THR A 536 15.09 46.44 -0.04
N THR A 537 14.67 46.12 -1.25
CA THR A 537 15.12 46.81 -2.47
C THR A 537 14.72 48.27 -2.51
N SER A 538 13.53 48.65 -2.01
CA SER A 538 13.13 50.06 -1.90
C SER A 538 14.06 50.84 -0.98
N VAL A 539 14.56 50.23 0.11
CA VAL A 539 15.56 50.85 1.01
C VAL A 539 16.82 51.22 0.23
N ALA A 540 17.32 50.30 -0.59
CA ALA A 540 18.54 50.52 -1.36
C ALA A 540 18.33 51.54 -2.48
N THR A 541 17.28 51.38 -3.28
CA THR A 541 16.98 52.23 -4.45
C THR A 541 16.68 53.66 -4.07
N LEU A 542 15.77 53.91 -3.13
CA LEU A 542 15.41 55.26 -2.67
C LEU A 542 16.58 55.97 -2.00
N SER A 543 17.34 55.27 -1.14
CA SER A 543 18.50 55.86 -0.49
C SER A 543 19.59 56.21 -1.50
N TYR A 544 19.89 55.32 -2.45
CA TYR A 544 20.87 55.63 -3.50
C TYR A 544 20.41 56.78 -4.40
N GLN A 545 19.12 56.81 -4.77
CA GLN A 545 18.57 57.91 -5.53
C GLN A 545 18.78 59.25 -4.81
N PHE A 546 18.46 59.32 -3.51
CA PHE A 546 18.59 60.55 -2.74
C PHE A 546 20.04 60.98 -2.54
N PHE A 547 20.93 60.04 -2.15
CA PHE A 547 22.30 60.40 -1.79
C PHE A 547 23.28 60.43 -2.97
N THR A 548 22.95 59.80 -4.10
CA THR A 548 23.85 59.68 -5.27
C THR A 548 23.23 60.17 -6.59
N GLY A 549 21.94 60.51 -6.60
CA GLY A 549 21.22 60.96 -7.80
C GLY A 549 20.85 59.84 -8.78
N ARG A 550 21.03 58.58 -8.39
CA ARG A 550 20.72 57.40 -9.20
C ARG A 550 20.44 56.19 -8.34
N VAL A 551 19.64 55.24 -8.83
CA VAL A 551 19.51 53.92 -8.20
C VAL A 551 20.78 53.08 -8.40
N PRO A 552 21.02 52.01 -7.61
CA PRO A 552 22.18 51.15 -7.79
C PRO A 552 22.17 50.46 -9.16
N THR A 553 23.35 49.98 -9.59
CA THR A 553 23.43 49.01 -10.70
C THR A 553 22.84 47.67 -10.26
N ALA A 554 22.48 46.79 -11.20
CA ALA A 554 22.00 45.43 -10.87
C ALA A 554 22.98 44.66 -9.96
N ALA A 555 24.28 44.70 -10.28
CA ALA A 555 25.30 44.11 -9.41
C ALA A 555 25.39 44.77 -8.02
N GLY A 556 25.07 46.07 -7.94
CA GLY A 556 24.95 46.80 -6.69
C GLY A 556 23.76 46.32 -5.86
N LEU A 557 22.58 46.16 -6.46
CA LEU A 557 21.41 45.61 -5.76
C LEU A 557 21.66 44.19 -5.27
N ASN A 558 22.25 43.33 -6.09
CA ASN A 558 22.63 42.00 -5.66
C ASN A 558 23.57 42.02 -4.44
N TYR A 559 24.56 42.92 -4.40
CA TYR A 559 25.42 43.10 -3.23
C TYR A 559 24.66 43.64 -2.00
N LEU A 560 23.67 44.51 -2.18
CA LEU A 560 22.99 45.21 -1.09
C LEU A 560 21.80 44.43 -0.52
N VAL A 561 21.19 43.55 -1.31
CA VAL A 561 19.89 42.94 -1.03
C VAL A 561 19.91 41.42 -1.06
N ALA A 562 20.64 40.77 -1.97
CA ALA A 562 20.50 39.34 -2.18
C ALA A 562 20.86 38.55 -0.90
N PRO A 563 19.98 37.67 -0.38
CA PRO A 563 20.23 36.89 0.83
C PRO A 563 21.53 36.07 0.73
N ASP A 564 21.77 35.51 -0.46
CA ASP A 564 22.90 34.64 -0.79
C ASP A 564 24.03 35.41 -1.50
N GLY A 565 23.92 36.75 -1.50
CA GLY A 565 24.84 37.64 -2.17
C GLY A 565 26.22 37.72 -1.49
N PRO A 566 27.18 38.38 -2.14
CA PRO A 566 28.55 38.51 -1.64
C PRO A 566 28.69 39.29 -0.32
N ASN A 567 27.65 40.01 0.12
CA ASN A 567 27.63 40.76 1.37
C ASN A 567 26.84 39.99 2.46
N PRO A 568 27.47 39.50 3.54
CA PRO A 568 26.76 38.81 4.61
C PRO A 568 25.87 39.73 5.46
N ASN A 569 26.05 41.05 5.36
CA ASN A 569 25.27 42.07 6.07
C ASN A 569 24.39 42.88 5.11
N ASN A 570 23.75 42.20 4.15
CA ASN A 570 22.79 42.78 3.21
C ASN A 570 21.41 43.01 3.87
N LEU A 571 20.51 43.72 3.19
CA LEU A 571 19.19 44.10 3.70
C LEU A 571 18.24 42.92 4.01
N ASN A 572 18.50 41.73 3.47
CA ASN A 572 17.80 40.48 3.80
C ASN A 572 18.52 39.63 4.86
N SER A 573 19.68 40.05 5.35
CA SER A 573 20.48 39.25 6.28
C SER A 573 19.96 39.32 7.71
N ALA A 574 20.44 38.40 8.55
CA ALA A 574 20.11 38.34 9.98
C ALA A 574 20.38 39.67 10.72
N TYR A 575 21.32 40.48 10.22
CA TYR A 575 21.61 41.79 10.80
C TYR A 575 20.39 42.73 10.75
N TYR A 576 19.67 42.77 9.63
CA TYR A 576 18.52 43.67 9.45
C TYR A 576 17.19 43.07 9.95
N GLN A 577 17.12 41.78 10.28
CA GLN A 577 15.86 41.10 10.66
C GLN A 577 15.15 41.73 11.87
N THR A 578 15.87 42.36 12.80
CA THR A 578 15.30 43.00 13.99
C THR A 578 14.94 44.47 13.78
N PHE A 579 15.27 45.05 12.63
CA PHE A 579 15.00 46.45 12.31
C PHE A 579 13.60 46.57 11.71
N ASN A 580 12.80 47.49 12.27
CA ASN A 580 11.57 47.94 11.60
C ASN A 580 11.92 48.72 10.31
N LEU A 581 10.90 49.04 9.52
CA LEU A 581 11.05 49.72 8.24
C LEU A 581 11.86 51.01 8.38
N GLU A 582 11.48 51.89 9.31
CA GLU A 582 12.13 53.19 9.48
C GLU A 582 13.61 53.03 9.84
N ASN A 583 13.97 52.09 10.73
CA ASN A 583 15.36 51.90 11.15
C ASN A 583 16.22 51.31 10.03
N ARG A 584 15.64 50.54 9.10
CA ARG A 584 16.35 50.06 7.91
C ARG A 584 16.80 51.24 7.05
N TYR A 585 15.87 52.16 6.74
CA TYR A 585 16.20 53.38 5.98
C TYR A 585 17.18 54.29 6.73
N ILE A 586 16.98 54.52 8.03
CA ILE A 586 17.90 55.35 8.84
C ILE A 586 19.32 54.78 8.80
N ASN A 587 19.48 53.48 9.11
CA ASN A 587 20.79 52.85 9.17
C ASN A 587 21.48 52.87 7.79
N PHE A 588 20.73 52.57 6.72
CA PHE A 588 21.26 52.59 5.37
C PHE A 588 21.67 54.01 4.93
N ALA A 589 20.81 55.00 5.20
CA ALA A 589 21.05 56.40 4.90
C ALA A 589 22.27 56.97 5.62
N VAL A 590 22.48 56.64 6.90
CA VAL A 590 23.69 57.05 7.65
C VAL A 590 24.93 56.44 7.00
N ASN A 591 24.92 55.13 6.72
CA ASN A 591 26.06 54.48 6.07
C ASN A 591 26.39 55.10 4.71
N LEU A 592 25.38 55.40 3.89
CA LEU A 592 25.58 55.94 2.54
C LEU A 592 25.94 57.43 2.52
N GLY A 593 25.20 58.25 3.29
CA GLY A 593 25.29 59.70 3.30
C GLY A 593 26.35 60.29 4.24
N ARG A 594 26.80 59.53 5.25
CA ARG A 594 27.90 59.96 6.14
C ARG A 594 29.23 59.34 5.77
N ASP A 595 29.24 58.05 5.42
CA ASP A 595 30.48 57.27 5.31
C ASP A 595 30.70 56.67 3.91
N GLY A 596 29.65 56.59 3.09
CA GLY A 596 29.64 55.92 1.79
C GLY A 596 29.76 56.86 0.58
N GLU A 597 29.34 56.34 -0.58
CA GLU A 597 29.44 57.00 -1.89
C GLU A 597 28.75 58.38 -1.92
N GLY A 598 27.63 58.52 -1.21
CA GLY A 598 26.83 59.74 -1.20
C GLY A 598 27.37 60.87 -0.33
N LYS A 599 28.38 60.61 0.52
CA LYS A 599 28.89 61.58 1.51
C LYS A 599 29.26 62.91 0.91
N ALA A 600 30.01 62.91 -0.19
CA ALA A 600 30.55 64.15 -0.77
C ALA A 600 29.42 65.05 -1.30
N ALA A 601 28.45 64.46 -2.02
CA ALA A 601 27.30 65.18 -2.55
C ALA A 601 26.40 65.69 -1.41
N PHE A 602 26.06 64.81 -0.47
CA PHE A 602 25.20 65.17 0.66
C PHE A 602 25.81 66.24 1.57
N THR A 603 27.12 66.17 1.83
CA THR A 603 27.83 67.20 2.61
C THR A 603 27.83 68.56 1.89
N ALA A 604 27.95 68.58 0.57
CA ALA A 604 27.95 69.82 -0.20
C ALA A 604 26.60 70.56 -0.11
N GLU A 605 25.50 69.82 -0.08
CA GLU A 605 24.15 70.37 -0.06
C GLU A 605 23.60 70.61 1.35
N TYR A 606 23.74 69.62 2.24
CA TYR A 606 23.13 69.64 3.57
C TYR A 606 24.11 70.02 4.69
N GLY A 607 25.41 70.07 4.41
CA GLY A 607 26.45 70.30 5.43
C GLY A 607 26.32 71.64 6.16
N ALA A 608 25.93 72.71 5.44
CA ALA A 608 25.79 74.06 6.00
C ALA A 608 24.43 74.33 6.67
N LEU A 609 23.44 73.47 6.44
CA LEU A 609 22.08 73.65 6.96
C LEU A 609 22.00 73.31 8.45
N THR A 610 21.07 73.90 9.18
CA THR A 610 20.61 73.34 10.46
C THR A 610 19.78 72.07 10.23
N LEU A 611 19.54 71.27 11.26
CA LEU A 611 18.65 70.11 11.16
C LEU A 611 17.25 70.51 10.66
N LEU A 612 16.71 71.63 11.14
CA LEU A 612 15.39 72.14 10.74
C LEU A 612 15.35 72.53 9.26
N GLU A 613 16.38 73.23 8.77
CA GLU A 613 16.50 73.60 7.35
C GLU A 613 16.71 72.37 6.47
N ALA A 614 17.53 71.42 6.91
CA ALA A 614 17.75 70.15 6.25
C ALA A 614 16.44 69.34 6.16
N THR A 615 15.64 69.28 7.22
CA THR A 615 14.33 68.59 7.20
C THR A 615 13.36 69.24 6.21
N ARG A 616 13.33 70.57 6.14
CA ARG A 616 12.50 71.26 5.15
C ARG A 616 12.93 70.93 3.72
N ALA A 617 14.24 70.98 3.44
CA ALA A 617 14.80 70.69 2.13
C ALA A 617 14.53 69.24 1.70
N ALA A 618 14.88 68.28 2.56
CA ALA A 618 14.68 66.85 2.28
C ALA A 618 13.20 66.50 2.11
N TYR A 619 12.30 67.07 2.92
CA TYR A 619 10.87 66.85 2.74
C TYR A 619 10.38 67.36 1.39
N ALA A 620 10.79 68.57 1.01
CA ALA A 620 10.38 69.15 -0.27
C ALA A 620 10.87 68.34 -1.46
N GLU A 621 12.06 67.78 -1.37
CA GLU A 621 12.62 66.91 -2.38
C GLU A 621 11.90 65.56 -2.45
N ILE A 622 11.73 64.88 -1.30
CA ILE A 622 11.15 63.53 -1.22
C ILE A 622 9.67 63.52 -1.60
N PHE A 623 8.92 64.49 -1.07
CA PHE A 623 7.47 64.57 -1.24
C PHE A 623 7.03 65.47 -2.40
N GLY A 624 7.96 66.20 -3.03
CA GLY A 624 7.67 67.13 -4.13
C GLY A 624 6.88 68.37 -3.72
N THR A 625 6.72 68.62 -2.42
CA THR A 625 5.91 69.73 -1.88
C THR A 625 6.59 70.43 -0.72
N GLN A 626 6.52 71.76 -0.67
CA GLN A 626 7.14 72.54 0.41
C GLN A 626 6.33 72.39 1.72
N PRO A 627 6.93 71.91 2.82
CA PRO A 627 6.22 71.82 4.10
C PRO A 627 6.19 73.17 4.80
N ASP A 628 5.13 73.42 5.58
CA ASP A 628 5.10 74.56 6.49
C ASP A 628 5.95 74.31 7.76
N ASP A 629 6.20 75.37 8.52
CA ASP A 629 7.01 75.29 9.74
C ASP A 629 6.40 74.40 10.83
N THR A 630 5.06 74.26 10.84
CA THR A 630 4.36 73.41 11.80
C THR A 630 4.64 71.94 11.50
N ARG A 631 4.63 71.55 10.22
CA ARG A 631 4.95 70.20 9.76
C ARG A 631 6.41 69.84 10.02
N VAL A 632 7.34 70.75 9.71
CA VAL A 632 8.77 70.54 9.99
C VAL A 632 9.02 70.38 11.49
N ALA A 633 8.42 71.22 12.33
CA ALA A 633 8.50 71.08 13.77
C ALA A 633 7.90 69.76 14.27
N ALA A 634 6.77 69.31 13.70
CA ALA A 634 6.14 68.05 14.06
C ALA A 634 7.03 66.83 13.73
N ILE A 635 7.74 66.86 12.59
CA ILE A 635 8.70 65.81 12.20
C ILE A 635 9.82 65.66 13.23
N LEU A 636 10.36 66.78 13.73
CA LEU A 636 11.45 66.79 14.70
C LEU A 636 10.98 66.65 16.16
N SER A 637 9.67 66.72 16.41
CA SER A 637 9.10 66.68 17.76
C SER A 637 9.12 65.28 18.40
N GLY A 638 8.85 65.24 19.71
CA GLY A 638 8.73 63.97 20.46
C GLY A 638 10.08 63.31 20.76
N GLY A 639 11.18 64.06 20.69
CA GLY A 639 12.54 63.55 20.87
C GLY A 639 13.16 62.95 19.61
N ARG A 640 12.53 63.11 18.43
CA ARG A 640 13.05 62.60 17.15
C ARG A 640 14.35 63.26 16.72
N ASP A 641 14.52 64.54 17.02
CA ASP A 641 15.78 65.26 16.86
C ASP A 641 16.96 64.57 17.58
N ALA A 642 16.78 64.22 18.86
CA ALA A 642 17.77 63.51 19.66
C ALA A 642 17.95 62.06 19.19
N TYR A 643 16.88 61.44 18.73
CA TYR A 643 16.91 60.09 18.14
C TYR A 643 17.76 60.05 16.86
N PHE A 644 17.53 60.97 15.92
CA PHE A 644 18.37 61.10 14.73
C PHE A 644 19.82 61.42 15.09
N ALA A 645 20.05 62.28 16.10
CA ALA A 645 21.39 62.60 16.56
C ALA A 645 22.13 61.40 17.16
N THR A 646 21.40 60.46 17.75
CA THR A 646 21.95 59.21 18.28
C THR A 646 22.43 58.30 17.16
N TYR A 647 21.64 58.14 16.09
CA TYR A 647 22.05 57.39 14.90
C TYR A 647 23.19 58.08 14.14
N GLY A 648 23.12 59.40 14.01
CA GLY A 648 24.13 60.21 13.35
C GLY A 648 25.47 60.22 14.07
N GLY A 649 25.47 60.22 15.41
CA GLY A 649 26.68 60.16 16.23
C GLY A 649 27.60 61.39 16.10
N ASP A 650 27.11 62.49 15.53
CA ASP A 650 27.88 63.69 15.23
C ASP A 650 27.19 65.00 15.65
N GLY A 651 26.20 64.90 16.55
CA GLY A 651 25.46 66.02 17.11
C GLY A 651 24.29 66.47 16.24
N LEU A 652 23.45 67.38 16.76
CA LEU A 652 22.16 67.72 16.15
C LEU A 652 22.25 68.21 14.69
N ASP A 653 23.26 69.03 14.38
CA ASP A 653 23.47 69.55 13.01
C ASP A 653 24.54 68.78 12.22
N GLY A 654 24.97 67.64 12.75
CA GLY A 654 25.91 66.75 12.09
C GLY A 654 25.36 66.15 10.79
N ILE A 655 26.25 65.77 9.88
CA ILE A 655 25.87 65.21 8.58
C ILE A 655 25.21 63.83 8.74
N GLY A 656 25.67 63.02 9.70
CA GLY A 656 25.07 61.75 10.06
C GLY A 656 23.65 61.93 10.58
N THR A 657 23.41 62.92 11.43
CA THR A 657 22.07 63.23 11.96
C THR A 657 21.09 63.62 10.87
N LYS A 658 21.55 64.44 9.91
CA LYS A 658 20.74 64.82 8.74
C LYS A 658 20.50 63.64 7.81
N ALA A 659 21.49 62.76 7.63
CA ALA A 659 21.32 61.53 6.86
C ALA A 659 20.30 60.59 7.53
N ALA A 660 20.34 60.45 8.86
CA ALA A 660 19.33 59.69 9.61
C ALA A 660 17.93 60.28 9.43
N MET A 661 17.79 61.60 9.50
CA MET A 661 16.51 62.29 9.27
C MET A 661 15.99 62.08 7.84
N ALA A 662 16.86 62.19 6.82
CA ALA A 662 16.48 61.95 5.43
C ALA A 662 16.06 60.48 5.21
N GLY A 663 16.81 59.52 5.79
CA GLY A 663 16.43 58.11 5.79
C GLY A 663 15.06 57.88 6.41
N TRP A 664 14.76 58.49 7.55
CA TRP A 664 13.44 58.39 8.17
C TRP A 664 12.33 58.93 7.24
N LEU A 665 12.55 60.08 6.59
CA LEU A 665 11.58 60.64 5.63
C LEU A 665 11.37 59.74 4.42
N LEU A 666 12.42 59.11 3.88
CA LEU A 666 12.31 58.13 2.80
C LEU A 666 11.50 56.91 3.24
N GLY A 667 11.72 56.43 4.47
CA GLY A 667 10.93 55.33 5.03
C GLY A 667 9.45 55.68 5.24
N GLU A 668 9.14 56.92 5.63
CA GLU A 668 7.76 57.40 5.75
C GLU A 668 7.09 57.63 4.40
N ALA A 669 7.83 58.09 3.38
CA ALA A 669 7.35 58.16 1.99
C ALA A 669 7.04 56.76 1.45
N ALA A 670 7.99 55.84 1.66
CA ALA A 670 7.89 54.38 1.61
C ALA A 670 6.52 53.87 2.09
N LYS A 671 6.36 53.92 3.41
CA LYS A 671 5.22 53.36 4.14
C LYS A 671 3.86 53.94 3.76
N ALA A 672 3.83 55.13 3.18
CA ALA A 672 2.60 55.84 2.86
C ALA A 672 2.32 55.90 1.35
N ASP A 673 3.17 55.27 0.53
CA ASP A 673 3.10 55.26 -0.94
C ASP A 673 2.88 56.67 -1.50
N THR A 674 3.66 57.62 -0.99
CA THR A 674 3.44 59.04 -1.27
C THR A 674 4.72 59.82 -1.44
N GLY A 675 4.65 60.86 -2.26
CA GLY A 675 5.80 61.66 -2.66
C GLY A 675 6.43 61.19 -3.96
N VAL A 676 7.13 62.10 -4.62
CA VAL A 676 7.72 61.87 -5.95
C VAL A 676 8.77 60.76 -5.93
N TYR A 677 9.47 60.57 -4.81
CA TYR A 677 10.44 59.49 -4.66
C TYR A 677 9.79 58.11 -4.59
N ALA A 678 8.79 57.91 -3.73
CA ALA A 678 8.11 56.63 -3.57
C ALA A 678 7.42 56.21 -4.88
N LEU A 679 6.68 57.13 -5.50
CA LEU A 679 5.97 56.87 -6.77
C LEU A 679 6.92 56.59 -7.94
N ALA A 680 8.04 57.32 -8.05
CA ALA A 680 9.04 57.05 -9.08
C ALA A 680 9.74 55.69 -8.86
N ASN A 681 9.94 55.30 -7.61
CA ASN A 681 10.51 54.02 -7.26
C ASN A 681 9.56 52.84 -7.54
N GLU A 682 8.29 52.96 -7.19
CA GLU A 682 7.25 51.98 -7.53
C GLU A 682 7.17 51.76 -9.05
N ALA A 683 7.17 52.85 -9.83
CA ALA A 683 7.20 52.79 -11.29
C ALA A 683 8.48 52.12 -11.82
N PHE A 684 9.64 52.47 -11.26
CA PHE A 684 10.91 51.82 -11.62
C PHE A 684 10.90 50.33 -11.32
N LEU A 685 10.48 49.91 -10.13
CA LEU A 685 10.44 48.51 -9.74
C LEU A 685 9.41 47.72 -10.55
N THR A 686 8.29 48.34 -10.93
CA THR A 686 7.33 47.73 -11.86
C THR A 686 7.97 47.49 -13.24
N ASP A 687 8.72 48.46 -13.76
CA ASP A 687 9.43 48.35 -15.05
C ASP A 687 10.60 47.35 -15.03
N VAL A 688 11.13 46.98 -13.86
CA VAL A 688 12.15 45.92 -13.74
C VAL A 688 11.65 44.60 -14.34
N ALA A 689 10.35 44.31 -14.18
CA ALA A 689 9.71 43.14 -14.77
C ALA A 689 9.78 43.12 -16.32
N ASP A 690 9.91 44.30 -16.93
CA ASP A 690 9.92 44.54 -18.38
C ASP A 690 11.29 45.03 -18.91
N ALA A 691 12.35 44.84 -18.11
CA ALA A 691 13.76 45.17 -18.39
C ALA A 691 14.17 46.65 -18.16
N ALA A 692 13.80 47.20 -16.99
CA ALA A 692 14.29 48.50 -16.54
C ALA A 692 15.82 48.66 -16.64
N THR A 693 16.23 49.92 -16.87
CA THR A 693 17.66 50.29 -16.88
C THR A 693 18.13 50.64 -15.46
N TYR A 694 19.07 49.87 -14.92
CA TYR A 694 19.69 50.14 -13.62
C TYR A 694 20.75 51.24 -13.68
N GLY A 695 21.09 51.84 -12.53
CA GLY A 695 22.13 52.87 -12.44
C GLY A 695 21.71 54.25 -12.95
N VAL A 696 20.39 54.49 -13.09
CA VAL A 696 19.80 55.71 -13.66
C VAL A 696 19.19 56.61 -12.59
N ASP A 697 19.00 57.88 -12.91
CA ASP A 697 18.18 58.81 -12.13
C ASP A 697 16.70 58.50 -12.35
N ILE A 698 16.05 57.85 -11.38
CA ILE A 698 14.65 57.44 -11.51
C ILE A 698 13.68 58.62 -11.46
N LEU A 699 14.06 59.77 -10.90
CA LEU A 699 13.21 60.96 -10.91
C LEU A 699 13.19 61.59 -12.29
N ALA A 700 14.32 61.59 -13.00
CA ALA A 700 14.37 62.04 -14.38
C ALA A 700 13.58 61.15 -15.33
N VAL A 701 13.53 59.83 -15.06
CA VAL A 701 12.85 58.86 -15.91
C VAL A 701 11.36 58.76 -15.58
N TYR A 702 11.00 58.66 -14.29
CA TYR A 702 9.63 58.35 -13.83
C TYR A 702 8.96 59.51 -13.07
N GLY A 703 9.72 60.49 -12.58
CA GLY A 703 9.20 61.58 -11.73
C GLY A 703 8.35 62.64 -12.44
N SER A 704 8.08 62.50 -13.74
CA SER A 704 7.30 63.46 -14.56
C SER A 704 5.85 63.04 -14.83
N GLY A 705 5.42 61.87 -14.35
CA GLY A 705 4.03 61.42 -14.47
C GLY A 705 3.12 62.15 -13.51
N ASP A 706 2.00 62.70 -14.02
CA ASP A 706 0.90 63.24 -13.23
C ASP A 706 0.59 62.33 -12.04
N ALA A 707 0.64 62.88 -10.82
CA ALA A 707 0.17 62.28 -9.57
C ALA A 707 -1.36 62.08 -9.54
N GLY A 708 -1.93 61.57 -10.64
CA GLY A 708 -3.35 61.54 -10.91
C GLY A 708 -3.72 60.48 -11.93
N LEU A 709 -3.33 59.22 -11.69
CA LEU A 709 -4.01 58.08 -12.33
C LEU A 709 -3.88 56.76 -11.55
N LEU A 710 -4.02 56.80 -10.22
CA LEU A 710 -4.44 55.66 -9.41
C LEU A 710 -5.33 56.20 -8.26
N VAL A 711 -6.65 56.21 -8.49
CA VAL A 711 -7.70 56.34 -7.46
C VAL A 711 -8.61 55.14 -7.59
#